data_AF-A0A8C3E5R5-F1
#
_entry.id   AF-A0A8C3E5R5-F1
#
_cell.length_a   1.000
_cell.length_b   1.000
_cell.length_c   1.000
_cell.angle_alpha   90.00
_cell.angle_beta   90.00
_cell.angle_gamma   90.00
#
_symmetry.space_group_name_H-M   'P 1'
#
loop_
_entity.id
_entity.type
_entity.pdbx_description
1 polymer ?
#
loop_
_entity_poly.entity_id
_entity_poly.type
_entity_poly.pdbx_seq_one_letter_code
_entity_poly.pdbx_strand_id
1 'polypeptide(L)'
;MALPVAEWQGRTSRLWAALDPALRERLAAASLQDAVRSHEGFPKEEILQVLLRGSCEGSPEAAAVLWSLQAASHEAPGSPEVSVCFANRSAALLHLGHFEVCLEDIARAESHGYPDRLLPKILLRKAECLLCLGRLQDAQDILRVLESKIALERVMTTHLTRLKKLSQLKVKLCEKERCPEPAREARGGIQGKSEIWEENNNISGASSSLSLSFDAERGRHLVASQDIVPGQSLLKEEAFVSVLCPGESLPLQGGEAAWDTGATNADLYCHRCLRQLLASVPCQGCSYAKYCSQDCADVAWQQYHRTECSLGALLLTLGVFCHVALRTVLLAGFAEVSRLVGCSHSGDKDLQNPEARCKPLSEAPDAGAGTRGIPGCDSNGRYQSSYQALFHLLSHTEQHSAEHKFLCTLSVVAICKQLQAAGLEAAVLNQESRQQWSEPKTCEKTSDELSPELKTVAEAMLRHVLQLQCNAQAITVMQELGPGDGAVVNKKPVRLATAFFPVLSLLNHSCCPNTSVSFSGTAATVRASQPVPRGQEVLHCYEEDTLCCSNEACATSASRENLSCRLQDLQQQIKKALDLLRVGKADQVIKMLLKCQMDAGNFLSPEHLLMGEMEDHLAQVYATLGKWQEAARHLKKSIEIVEMHHGPSSVETGHELFKLAQVLFNGFAVSEALSTIQRAEGILSVHFGPQSAQIQELQEMKACLSELPRNILQRT
;
A
#
# COMPACT_ATOMS: atom_id res chain seq x y z
N MET A 1 -18.63 -20.57 11.43
CA MET A 1 -18.40 -21.90 10.80
C MET A 1 -17.80 -21.69 9.43
N ALA A 2 -16.82 -22.53 9.10
CA ALA A 2 -16.16 -22.83 7.82
C ALA A 2 -16.61 -22.11 6.53
N LEU A 3 -15.60 -21.76 5.71
CA LEU A 3 -15.70 -21.56 4.26
C LEU A 3 -16.57 -22.65 3.59
N PRO A 4 -17.23 -22.39 2.44
CA PRO A 4 -18.33 -23.22 1.95
C PRO A 4 -17.88 -24.64 1.59
N VAL A 5 -18.14 -25.58 2.50
CA VAL A 5 -17.90 -27.03 2.38
C VAL A 5 -18.52 -27.62 1.11
N ALA A 6 -19.59 -27.02 0.57
CA ALA A 6 -20.31 -27.51 -0.60
C ALA A 6 -19.51 -27.38 -1.92
N GLU A 7 -18.79 -26.28 -2.12
CA GLU A 7 -17.96 -26.11 -3.33
C GLU A 7 -16.71 -26.97 -3.28
N TRP A 8 -16.12 -27.12 -2.09
CA TRP A 8 -15.00 -28.03 -1.86
C TRP A 8 -15.42 -29.48 -2.14
N GLN A 9 -16.53 -29.96 -1.59
CA GLN A 9 -17.05 -31.32 -1.85
C GLN A 9 -17.37 -31.58 -3.33
N GLY A 10 -17.93 -30.59 -4.03
CA GLY A 10 -18.22 -30.67 -5.47
C GLY A 10 -16.95 -30.69 -6.34
N ARG A 11 -15.85 -30.08 -5.88
CA ARG A 11 -14.56 -30.07 -6.56
C ARG A 11 -13.74 -31.33 -6.26
N THR A 12 -13.70 -31.78 -5.01
CA THR A 12 -13.02 -33.01 -4.59
C THR A 12 -13.62 -34.24 -5.28
N SER A 13 -14.95 -34.28 -5.45
CA SER A 13 -15.62 -35.36 -6.18
C SER A 13 -15.26 -35.39 -7.67
N ARG A 14 -15.08 -34.23 -8.31
CA ARG A 14 -14.67 -34.12 -9.72
C ARG A 14 -13.20 -34.49 -9.92
N LEU A 15 -12.33 -34.08 -9.01
CA LEU A 15 -10.91 -34.44 -9.01
C LEU A 15 -10.72 -35.94 -8.73
N TRP A 16 -11.50 -36.51 -7.81
CA TRP A 16 -11.53 -37.95 -7.55
C TRP A 16 -11.94 -38.73 -8.81
N ALA A 17 -12.97 -38.29 -9.53
CA ALA A 17 -13.43 -38.94 -10.76
C ALA A 17 -12.40 -38.88 -11.93
N ALA A 18 -11.53 -37.87 -11.94
CA ALA A 18 -10.50 -37.66 -12.95
C ALA A 18 -9.20 -38.46 -12.71
N LEU A 19 -9.04 -39.08 -11.53
CA LEU A 19 -7.89 -39.94 -11.23
C LEU A 19 -7.95 -41.24 -12.05
N ASP A 20 -6.77 -41.75 -12.41
CA ASP A 20 -6.64 -43.05 -13.07
C ASP A 20 -7.38 -44.16 -12.28
N PRO A 21 -8.16 -45.05 -12.93
CA PRO A 21 -8.95 -46.07 -12.25
C PRO A 21 -8.13 -47.00 -11.34
N ALA A 22 -6.91 -47.38 -11.74
CA ALA A 22 -6.05 -48.24 -10.92
C ALA A 22 -5.47 -47.49 -9.71
N LEU A 23 -5.29 -46.17 -9.84
CA LEU A 23 -4.87 -45.29 -8.75
C LEU A 23 -6.00 -45.05 -7.73
N ARG A 24 -7.26 -44.94 -8.20
CA ARG A 24 -8.44 -44.87 -7.33
C ARG A 24 -8.66 -46.11 -6.51
N GLU A 25 -8.51 -47.31 -7.10
CA GLU A 25 -8.64 -48.57 -6.35
C GLU A 25 -7.56 -48.69 -5.26
N ARG A 26 -6.32 -48.30 -5.56
CA ARG A 26 -5.23 -48.29 -4.57
C ARG A 26 -5.46 -47.31 -3.43
N LEU A 27 -6.00 -46.12 -3.70
CA LEU A 27 -6.30 -45.12 -2.68
C LEU A 27 -7.55 -45.46 -1.87
N ALA A 28 -8.53 -46.13 -2.48
CA ALA A 28 -9.73 -46.61 -1.80
C ALA A 28 -9.47 -47.83 -0.89
N ALA A 29 -8.44 -48.63 -1.20
CA ALA A 29 -8.04 -49.80 -0.41
C ALA A 29 -6.96 -49.51 0.66
N ALA A 30 -6.36 -48.32 0.66
CA ALA A 30 -5.30 -47.94 1.59
C ALA A 30 -5.86 -47.40 2.91
N SER A 31 -5.25 -47.77 4.03
CA SER A 31 -5.53 -47.11 5.31
C SER A 31 -5.01 -45.66 5.28
N LEU A 32 -5.63 -44.75 6.04
CA LEU A 32 -5.29 -43.32 6.06
C LEU A 32 -3.80 -43.05 6.33
N GLN A 33 -3.11 -43.97 7.03
CA GLN A 33 -1.68 -43.91 7.32
C GLN A 33 -0.79 -44.31 6.13
N ASP A 34 -1.27 -45.15 5.22
CA ASP A 34 -0.51 -45.62 4.06
C ASP A 34 -0.54 -44.61 2.91
N ALA A 35 -1.62 -43.85 2.76
CA ALA A 35 -1.75 -42.78 1.76
C ALA A 35 -0.68 -41.68 1.94
N VAL A 36 -0.33 -41.36 3.19
CA VAL A 36 0.70 -40.37 3.56
C VAL A 36 2.12 -40.90 3.28
N ARG A 37 2.35 -42.21 3.40
CA ARG A 37 3.67 -42.83 3.16
C ARG A 37 4.04 -42.92 1.67
N SER A 38 3.07 -42.89 0.77
CA SER A 38 3.31 -42.89 -0.69
C SER A 38 3.95 -41.61 -1.26
N HIS A 39 4.20 -40.58 -0.45
CA HIS A 39 4.82 -39.32 -0.89
C HIS A 39 6.36 -39.36 -1.05
N GLU A 40 7.04 -40.45 -0.71
CA GLU A 40 8.51 -40.53 -0.79
C GLU A 40 9.07 -40.85 -2.20
N GLY A 41 8.22 -41.00 -3.23
CA GLY A 41 8.62 -41.45 -4.57
C GLY A 41 8.56 -40.41 -5.71
N PHE A 42 8.23 -39.15 -5.45
CA PHE A 42 8.08 -38.15 -6.52
C PHE A 42 9.35 -37.30 -6.71
N PRO A 43 9.86 -37.12 -7.95
CA PRO A 43 10.96 -36.20 -8.22
C PRO A 43 10.56 -34.78 -7.84
N LYS A 44 11.37 -34.12 -6.99
CA LYS A 44 11.09 -32.76 -6.50
C LYS A 44 11.00 -31.73 -7.64
N GLU A 45 11.70 -31.96 -8.75
CA GLU A 45 11.64 -31.10 -9.94
C GLU A 45 10.27 -31.12 -10.65
N GLU A 46 9.53 -32.23 -10.64
CA GLU A 46 8.22 -32.32 -11.32
C GLU A 46 7.10 -31.68 -10.50
N ILE A 47 7.15 -31.79 -9.18
CA ILE A 47 6.20 -31.07 -8.29
C ILE A 47 6.40 -29.56 -8.42
N LEU A 48 7.66 -29.10 -8.50
CA LEU A 48 7.96 -27.70 -8.80
C LEU A 48 7.45 -27.30 -10.18
N GLN A 49 7.66 -28.09 -11.24
CA GLN A 49 7.13 -27.73 -12.57
C GLN A 49 5.60 -27.76 -12.68
N VAL A 50 4.92 -28.66 -11.96
CA VAL A 50 3.46 -28.73 -11.93
C VAL A 50 2.88 -27.57 -11.10
N LEU A 51 3.56 -27.17 -10.02
CA LEU A 51 3.18 -25.98 -9.23
C LEU A 51 3.53 -24.65 -9.95
N LEU A 52 4.56 -24.64 -10.80
CA LEU A 52 5.01 -23.47 -11.57
C LEU A 52 4.26 -23.27 -12.90
N ARG A 53 3.49 -24.26 -13.37
CA ARG A 53 2.70 -24.14 -14.61
C ARG A 53 1.35 -23.42 -14.41
N GLY A 54 0.98 -23.10 -13.18
CA GLY A 54 -0.16 -22.27 -12.85
C GLY A 54 0.29 -20.90 -12.37
N SER A 55 0.33 -19.93 -13.29
CA SER A 55 0.18 -18.50 -13.01
C SER A 55 1.36 -17.75 -12.40
N CYS A 56 2.08 -17.03 -13.26
CA CYS A 56 2.54 -15.63 -13.12
C CYS A 56 3.56 -15.37 -14.25
N GLU A 57 3.30 -14.41 -15.15
CA GLU A 57 4.37 -13.81 -15.98
C GLU A 57 5.15 -12.79 -15.12
N GLY A 58 5.72 -13.30 -14.02
CA GLY A 58 6.61 -12.64 -13.07
C GLY A 58 7.50 -13.72 -12.46
N SER A 59 8.68 -13.36 -11.94
CA SER A 59 9.71 -14.32 -11.54
C SER A 59 9.12 -15.46 -10.67
N PRO A 60 9.28 -16.75 -11.05
CA PRO A 60 8.71 -17.90 -10.33
C PRO A 60 9.08 -17.95 -8.84
N GLU A 61 10.18 -17.30 -8.47
CA GLU A 61 10.65 -17.13 -7.10
C GLU A 61 9.73 -16.26 -6.24
N ALA A 62 9.08 -15.23 -6.81
CA ALA A 62 8.18 -14.33 -6.09
C ALA A 62 6.85 -15.03 -5.74
N ALA A 63 6.31 -15.86 -6.65
CA ALA A 63 5.13 -16.69 -6.40
C ALA A 63 5.41 -17.72 -5.29
N ALA A 64 6.59 -18.33 -5.28
CA ALA A 64 7.00 -19.27 -4.24
C ALA A 64 7.08 -18.63 -2.84
N VAL A 65 7.49 -17.36 -2.74
CA VAL A 65 7.50 -16.59 -1.48
C VAL A 65 6.08 -16.38 -0.97
N LEU A 66 5.16 -15.95 -1.83
CA LEU A 66 3.76 -15.69 -1.47
C LEU A 66 3.01 -16.96 -1.05
N TRP A 67 3.21 -18.08 -1.73
CA TRP A 67 2.53 -19.33 -1.36
C TRP A 67 3.08 -19.94 -0.08
N SER A 68 4.39 -19.84 0.15
CA SER A 68 5.00 -20.26 1.42
C SER A 68 4.49 -19.41 2.60
N LEU A 69 4.14 -18.14 2.34
CA LEU A 69 3.52 -17.23 3.29
C LEU A 69 2.16 -17.75 3.77
N GLN A 70 1.32 -18.12 2.82
CA GLN A 70 -0.05 -18.53 3.07
C GLN A 70 -0.07 -19.90 3.77
N ALA A 71 0.76 -20.84 3.31
CA ALA A 71 0.92 -22.14 3.95
C ALA A 71 1.36 -22.01 5.42
N ALA A 72 2.40 -21.22 5.71
CA ALA A 72 2.88 -21.01 7.08
C ALA A 72 1.83 -20.38 8.02
N SER A 73 0.85 -19.64 7.48
CA SER A 73 -0.20 -18.98 8.28
C SER A 73 -1.39 -19.90 8.61
N HIS A 74 -1.50 -21.05 7.95
CA HIS A 74 -2.59 -22.02 8.14
C HIS A 74 -2.17 -23.27 8.93
N GLU A 75 -0.87 -23.43 9.20
CA GLU A 75 -0.32 -24.55 9.95
C GLU A 75 -0.32 -24.30 11.46
N ALA A 76 -0.35 -25.37 12.25
CA ALA A 76 -0.33 -25.27 13.71
C ALA A 76 1.03 -24.75 14.23
N PRO A 77 1.06 -23.87 15.24
CA PRO A 77 2.29 -23.41 15.88
C PRO A 77 3.19 -24.58 16.30
N GLY A 78 4.45 -24.54 15.86
CA GLY A 78 5.44 -25.57 16.19
C GLY A 78 5.33 -26.88 15.41
N SER A 79 4.50 -26.94 14.36
CA SER A 79 4.49 -28.10 13.45
C SER A 79 5.79 -28.16 12.63
N PRO A 80 6.31 -29.37 12.34
CA PRO A 80 7.47 -29.51 11.45
C PRO A 80 7.19 -28.96 10.05
N GLU A 81 5.93 -28.86 9.62
CA GLU A 81 5.49 -28.29 8.35
C GLU A 81 5.79 -26.78 8.25
N VAL A 82 5.62 -26.02 9.35
CA VAL A 82 5.98 -24.59 9.41
C VAL A 82 7.49 -24.40 9.16
N SER A 83 8.32 -25.26 9.74
CA SER A 83 9.77 -25.21 9.54
C SER A 83 10.16 -25.43 8.08
N VAL A 84 9.43 -26.29 7.36
CA VAL A 84 9.64 -26.56 5.94
C VAL A 84 9.19 -25.39 5.09
N CYS A 85 8.11 -24.68 5.46
CA CYS A 85 7.67 -23.47 4.77
C CYS A 85 8.74 -22.38 4.82
N PHE A 86 9.29 -22.07 6.00
CA PHE A 86 10.41 -21.12 6.13
C PHE A 86 11.67 -21.58 5.37
N ALA A 87 11.97 -22.89 5.40
CA ALA A 87 13.09 -23.44 4.64
C ALA A 87 12.86 -23.39 3.12
N ASN A 88 11.63 -23.44 2.62
CA ASN A 88 11.35 -23.26 1.19
C ASN A 88 11.38 -21.78 0.81
N ARG A 89 10.80 -20.90 1.63
CA ARG A 89 10.83 -19.45 1.41
C ARG A 89 12.24 -18.88 1.37
N SER A 90 13.12 -19.32 2.29
CA SER A 90 14.53 -18.94 2.25
C SER A 90 15.23 -19.35 0.94
N ALA A 91 14.77 -20.42 0.26
CA ALA A 91 15.31 -20.81 -1.04
C ALA A 91 15.04 -19.74 -2.09
N ALA A 92 13.79 -19.30 -2.19
CA ALA A 92 13.39 -18.24 -3.10
C ALA A 92 14.10 -16.92 -2.76
N LEU A 93 14.19 -16.56 -1.48
CA LEU A 93 14.89 -15.34 -1.03
C LEU A 93 16.39 -15.35 -1.39
N LEU A 94 17.06 -16.51 -1.32
CA LEU A 94 18.44 -16.64 -1.78
C LEU A 94 18.55 -16.32 -3.28
N HIS A 95 17.66 -16.89 -4.10
CA HIS A 95 17.66 -16.67 -5.55
C HIS A 95 17.35 -15.21 -5.91
N LEU A 96 16.49 -14.54 -5.14
CA LEU A 96 16.17 -13.12 -5.28
C LEU A 96 17.27 -12.18 -4.73
N GLY A 97 18.34 -12.71 -4.12
CA GLY A 97 19.44 -11.92 -3.57
C GLY A 97 19.14 -11.23 -2.23
N HIS A 98 18.03 -11.56 -1.57
CA HIS A 98 17.67 -11.03 -0.24
C HIS A 98 18.34 -11.84 0.88
N PHE A 99 19.67 -11.73 0.98
CA PHE A 99 20.49 -12.60 1.83
C PHE A 99 20.20 -12.48 3.35
N GLU A 100 19.98 -11.27 3.88
CA GLU A 100 19.68 -11.10 5.32
C GLU A 100 18.33 -11.73 5.69
N VAL A 101 17.28 -11.44 4.92
CA VAL A 101 15.93 -12.01 5.13
C VAL A 101 15.95 -13.54 4.96
N CYS A 102 16.78 -14.05 4.05
CA CYS A 102 17.01 -15.48 3.90
C CYS A 102 17.60 -16.11 5.18
N LEU A 103 18.57 -15.45 5.84
CA LEU A 103 19.15 -15.92 7.09
C LEU A 103 18.12 -15.94 8.24
N GLU A 104 17.25 -14.94 8.30
CA GLU A 104 16.16 -14.91 9.29
C GLU A 104 15.21 -16.11 9.12
N ASP A 105 14.83 -16.44 7.89
CA ASP A 105 13.97 -17.59 7.61
C ASP A 105 14.64 -18.92 7.91
N ILE A 106 15.95 -19.02 7.69
CA ILE A 106 16.73 -20.20 8.10
C ILE A 106 16.68 -20.33 9.63
N ALA A 107 16.87 -19.24 10.36
CA ALA A 107 16.79 -19.25 11.82
C ALA A 107 15.38 -19.64 12.32
N ARG A 108 14.32 -19.13 11.66
CA ARG A 108 12.93 -19.52 11.95
C ARG A 108 12.69 -21.00 11.67
N ALA A 109 13.21 -21.54 10.56
CA ALA A 109 13.11 -22.96 10.28
C ALA A 109 13.79 -23.80 11.38
N GLU A 110 15.01 -23.42 11.78
CA GLU A 110 15.77 -24.06 12.86
C GLU A 110 14.99 -24.04 14.19
N SER A 111 14.38 -22.91 14.55
CA SER A 111 13.64 -22.77 15.81
C SER A 111 12.34 -23.58 15.86
N HIS A 112 11.75 -23.92 14.71
CA HIS A 112 10.53 -24.72 14.60
C HIS A 112 10.81 -26.22 14.37
N GLY A 113 12.03 -26.68 14.67
CA GLY A 113 12.36 -28.11 14.61
C GLY A 113 12.56 -28.64 13.19
N TYR A 114 13.27 -27.89 12.33
CA TYR A 114 13.58 -28.33 10.98
C TYR A 114 14.20 -29.74 10.96
N PRO A 115 13.72 -30.67 10.11
CA PRO A 115 14.17 -32.06 10.16
C PRO A 115 15.68 -32.23 9.97
N ASP A 116 16.34 -32.95 10.88
CA ASP A 116 17.80 -33.17 10.87
C ASP A 116 18.32 -33.71 9.52
N ARG A 117 17.56 -34.61 8.89
CA ARG A 117 17.89 -35.20 7.56
C ARG A 117 17.96 -34.16 6.42
N LEU A 118 17.34 -32.99 6.62
CA LEU A 118 17.29 -31.90 5.64
C LEU A 118 18.22 -30.75 6.02
N LEU A 119 18.73 -30.71 7.24
CA LEU A 119 19.57 -29.63 7.78
C LEU A 119 20.75 -29.24 6.86
N PRO A 120 21.45 -30.17 6.18
CA PRO A 120 22.52 -29.80 5.25
C PRO A 120 22.08 -28.82 4.14
N LYS A 121 20.80 -28.83 3.75
CA LYS A 121 20.26 -27.93 2.72
C LYS A 121 20.21 -26.48 3.18
N ILE A 122 19.74 -26.23 4.41
CA ILE A 122 19.64 -24.87 4.93
C ILE A 122 21.01 -24.34 5.35
N LEU A 123 21.93 -25.21 5.83
CA LEU A 123 23.30 -24.82 6.16
C LEU A 123 24.10 -24.41 4.91
N LEU A 124 23.96 -25.12 3.78
CA LEU A 124 24.55 -24.71 2.50
C LEU A 124 24.09 -23.31 2.10
N ARG A 125 22.78 -23.05 2.24
CA ARG A 125 22.19 -21.73 1.96
C ARG A 125 22.67 -20.66 2.92
N LYS A 126 22.74 -20.97 4.22
CA LYS A 126 23.25 -20.08 5.28
C LYS A 126 24.68 -19.65 4.99
N ALA A 127 25.55 -20.60 4.63
CA ALA A 127 26.93 -20.31 4.23
C ALA A 127 26.99 -19.43 2.96
N GLU A 128 26.17 -19.70 1.96
CA GLU A 128 26.11 -18.89 0.73
C GLU A 128 25.66 -17.45 1.02
N CYS A 129 24.62 -17.24 1.84
CA CYS A 129 24.19 -15.92 2.28
C CYS A 129 25.29 -15.17 3.02
N LEU A 130 25.94 -15.82 4.00
CA LEU A 130 27.01 -15.20 4.80
C LEU A 130 28.21 -14.78 3.93
N LEU A 131 28.58 -15.61 2.94
CA LEU A 131 29.60 -15.25 1.95
C LEU A 131 29.18 -14.05 1.10
N CYS A 132 27.94 -14.01 0.63
CA CYS A 132 27.41 -12.87 -0.13
C CYS A 132 27.39 -11.56 0.68
N LEU A 133 27.11 -11.65 1.97
CA LEU A 133 27.11 -10.52 2.91
C LEU A 133 28.51 -10.12 3.43
N GLY A 134 29.55 -10.88 3.09
CA GLY A 134 30.92 -10.61 3.55
C GLY A 134 31.20 -11.03 4.99
N ARG A 135 30.30 -11.77 5.64
CA ARG A 135 30.46 -12.31 7.00
C ARG A 135 31.29 -13.60 6.94
N LEU A 136 32.57 -13.46 6.59
CA LEU A 136 33.45 -14.59 6.23
C LEU A 136 33.69 -15.56 7.40
N GLN A 137 33.85 -15.06 8.63
CA GLN A 137 34.09 -15.91 9.80
C GLN A 137 32.86 -16.79 10.10
N ASP A 138 31.67 -16.20 10.12
CA ASP A 138 30.42 -16.93 10.30
C ASP A 138 30.22 -17.99 9.20
N ALA A 139 30.54 -17.65 7.95
CA ALA A 139 30.46 -18.59 6.83
C ALA A 139 31.43 -19.78 7.03
N GLN A 140 32.65 -19.52 7.49
CA GLN A 140 33.65 -20.55 7.76
C GLN A 140 33.15 -21.53 8.84
N ASP A 141 32.57 -21.01 9.93
CA ASP A 141 32.09 -21.84 11.03
C ASP A 141 30.88 -22.71 10.59
N ILE A 142 29.97 -22.16 9.78
CA ILE A 142 28.87 -22.94 9.20
C ILE A 142 29.38 -24.04 8.26
N LEU A 143 30.40 -23.76 7.43
CA LEU A 143 30.97 -24.76 6.53
C LEU A 143 31.63 -25.92 7.31
N ARG A 144 32.30 -25.64 8.43
CA ARG A 144 32.86 -26.68 9.33
C ARG A 144 31.77 -27.57 9.93
N VAL A 145 30.67 -26.97 10.39
CA VAL A 145 29.51 -27.71 10.92
C VAL A 145 28.86 -28.57 9.83
N LEU A 146 28.77 -28.05 8.62
CA LEU A 146 28.21 -28.77 7.48
C LEU A 146 29.07 -29.98 7.07
N GLU A 147 30.40 -29.84 7.10
CA GLU A 147 31.34 -30.93 6.81
C GLU A 147 31.20 -32.10 7.77
N SER A 148 31.14 -31.82 9.07
CA SER A 148 30.98 -32.87 10.07
C SER A 148 29.67 -33.63 9.88
N LYS A 149 28.58 -32.93 9.58
CA LYS A 149 27.26 -33.53 9.32
C LYS A 149 27.22 -34.35 8.02
N ILE A 150 27.84 -33.87 6.93
CA ILE A 150 27.89 -34.62 5.66
C ILE A 150 28.76 -35.88 5.79
N ALA A 151 29.82 -35.85 6.61
CA ALA A 151 30.68 -37.01 6.87
C ALA A 151 29.96 -38.15 7.62
N LEU A 152 28.87 -37.85 8.34
CA LEU A 152 28.04 -38.81 9.08
C LEU A 152 26.94 -39.48 8.22
N GLU A 153 26.63 -38.96 7.03
CA GLU A 153 25.57 -39.48 6.15
C GLU A 153 26.08 -40.62 5.23
N ARG A 154 25.36 -41.74 5.14
CA ARG A 154 25.64 -42.83 4.16
C ARG A 154 25.38 -42.36 2.72
N VAL A 155 26.24 -42.79 1.80
CA VAL A 155 26.34 -42.32 0.41
C VAL A 155 25.03 -42.54 -0.37
N MET A 156 24.39 -41.44 -0.78
CA MET A 156 23.25 -41.38 -1.72
C MET A 156 23.57 -40.39 -2.86
N THR A 157 22.85 -40.41 -3.97
CA THR A 157 23.07 -39.49 -5.12
C THR A 157 22.96 -38.01 -4.76
N THR A 158 22.09 -37.67 -3.81
CA THR A 158 21.92 -36.31 -3.26
C THR A 158 23.13 -35.83 -2.43
N HIS A 159 23.94 -36.75 -1.90
CA HIS A 159 25.17 -36.47 -1.16
C HIS A 159 26.26 -35.88 -2.07
N LEU A 160 26.37 -36.39 -3.30
CA LEU A 160 27.35 -35.93 -4.28
C LEU A 160 27.14 -34.47 -4.71
N THR A 161 25.88 -34.05 -4.89
CA THR A 161 25.53 -32.66 -5.23
C THR A 161 25.83 -31.70 -4.09
N ARG A 162 25.56 -32.10 -2.83
CA ARG A 162 25.90 -31.32 -1.63
C ARG A 162 27.41 -31.13 -1.49
N LEU A 163 28.20 -32.19 -1.70
CA LEU A 163 29.66 -32.13 -1.67
C LEU A 163 30.23 -31.19 -2.74
N LYS A 164 29.68 -31.21 -3.96
CA LYS A 164 30.06 -30.27 -5.03
C LYS A 164 29.76 -28.81 -4.66
N LYS A 165 28.58 -28.54 -4.09
CA LYS A 165 28.22 -27.18 -3.65
C LYS A 165 29.10 -26.73 -2.48
N LEU A 166 29.38 -27.62 -1.52
CA LEU A 166 30.29 -27.36 -0.41
C LEU A 166 31.70 -26.98 -0.89
N SER A 167 32.27 -27.74 -1.82
CA SER A 167 33.60 -27.44 -2.38
C SER A 167 33.62 -26.11 -3.13
N GLN A 168 32.56 -25.80 -3.89
CA GLN A 168 32.40 -24.50 -4.54
C GLN A 168 32.37 -23.34 -3.53
N LEU A 169 31.62 -23.47 -2.43
CA LEU A 169 31.55 -22.42 -1.40
C LEU A 169 32.88 -22.22 -0.67
N LYS A 170 33.65 -23.30 -0.43
CA LYS A 170 35.01 -23.21 0.12
C LYS A 170 35.97 -22.46 -0.81
N VAL A 171 35.89 -22.72 -2.12
CA VAL A 171 36.69 -21.99 -3.11
C VAL A 171 36.34 -20.50 -3.08
N LYS A 172 35.04 -20.17 -3.06
CA LYS A 172 34.57 -18.77 -2.93
C LYS A 172 35.02 -18.09 -1.64
N LEU A 173 35.04 -18.81 -0.50
CA LEU A 173 35.58 -18.28 0.76
C LEU A 173 37.07 -17.94 0.62
N CYS A 174 37.87 -18.90 0.12
CA CYS A 174 39.30 -18.71 -0.13
C CYS A 174 39.59 -17.56 -1.11
N GLU A 175 38.76 -17.37 -2.13
CA GLU A 175 38.88 -16.26 -3.08
C GLU A 175 38.60 -14.91 -2.40
N LYS A 176 37.54 -14.82 -1.59
CA LYS A 176 37.18 -13.60 -0.85
C LYS A 176 38.15 -13.26 0.28
N GLU A 177 38.80 -14.25 0.90
CA GLU A 177 39.88 -14.02 1.87
C GLU A 177 41.15 -13.47 1.21
N ARG A 178 41.43 -13.85 -0.04
CA ARG A 178 42.62 -13.40 -0.79
C ARG A 178 42.44 -12.01 -1.43
N CYS A 179 41.21 -11.66 -1.79
CA CYS A 179 40.86 -10.36 -2.36
C CYS A 179 39.66 -9.77 -1.60
N PRO A 180 39.88 -9.00 -0.51
CA PRO A 180 38.81 -8.30 0.16
C PRO A 180 38.25 -7.24 -0.81
N GLU A 181 37.02 -7.42 -1.31
CA GLU A 181 36.31 -6.32 -1.96
C GLU A 181 36.15 -5.19 -0.92
N PRO A 182 36.30 -3.91 -1.32
CA PRO A 182 35.88 -2.81 -0.45
C PRO A 182 34.45 -3.07 -0.03
N ALA A 183 34.16 -2.90 1.27
CA ALA A 183 32.84 -3.13 1.83
C ALA A 183 31.80 -2.52 0.90
N ARG A 184 30.90 -3.33 0.34
CA ARG A 184 29.71 -2.81 -0.30
C ARG A 184 28.95 -2.09 0.80
N GLU A 185 29.18 -0.80 0.92
CA GLU A 185 28.28 0.09 1.62
C GLU A 185 26.89 -0.31 1.12
N ALA A 186 26.06 -0.78 2.06
CA ALA A 186 24.62 -0.83 1.83
C ALA A 186 24.30 0.48 1.13
N ARG A 187 23.68 0.44 -0.05
CA ARG A 187 23.25 1.64 -0.78
C ARG A 187 22.27 2.37 0.13
N GLY A 188 22.82 3.15 1.06
CA GLY A 188 22.13 4.11 1.89
C GLY A 188 21.51 5.08 0.92
N GLY A 189 20.21 5.25 1.06
CA GLY A 189 19.43 6.14 0.22
C GLY A 189 20.17 7.46 0.06
N ILE A 190 20.09 8.02 -1.14
CA ILE A 190 20.46 9.40 -1.44
C ILE A 190 19.92 10.24 -0.30
N GLN A 191 20.79 10.65 0.61
CA GLN A 191 20.42 11.46 1.76
C GLN A 191 20.14 12.84 1.17
N GLY A 192 18.88 13.03 0.76
CA GLY A 192 18.36 14.32 0.36
C GLY A 192 18.74 15.32 1.43
N LYS A 193 19.24 16.49 0.99
CA LYS A 193 19.61 17.61 1.85
C LYS A 193 18.63 17.68 3.02
N SER A 194 19.15 17.49 4.24
CA SER A 194 18.33 17.51 5.45
C SER A 194 17.64 18.88 5.52
N GLU A 195 16.34 18.91 5.23
CA GLU A 195 15.50 20.07 5.50
C GLU A 195 15.68 20.44 6.97
N ILE A 196 16.01 21.69 7.25
CA ILE A 196 16.06 22.21 8.62
C ILE A 196 14.63 22.12 9.16
N TRP A 197 14.39 21.15 10.04
CA TRP A 197 13.10 20.92 10.69
C TRP A 197 13.15 21.52 12.09
N GLU A 198 12.43 22.62 12.28
CA GLU A 198 12.20 23.22 13.59
C GLU A 198 10.78 22.88 14.04
N GLU A 199 10.68 22.02 15.06
CA GLU A 199 9.39 21.58 15.58
C GLU A 199 8.75 22.61 16.51
N ASN A 200 7.42 22.68 16.46
CA ASN A 200 6.61 23.52 17.32
C ASN A 200 6.52 22.95 18.74
N ASN A 201 6.87 23.75 19.74
CA ASN A 201 6.82 23.32 21.15
C ASN A 201 5.38 23.09 21.69
N ASN A 202 4.37 23.64 21.02
CA ASN A 202 2.97 23.59 21.44
C ASN A 202 2.13 22.58 20.66
N ILE A 203 2.60 22.11 19.50
CA ILE A 203 1.85 21.20 18.62
C ILE A 203 2.80 20.11 18.16
N SER A 204 2.60 18.87 18.64
CA SER A 204 3.52 17.77 18.33
C SER A 204 3.56 17.48 16.83
N GLY A 205 4.76 17.31 16.27
CA GLY A 205 4.94 16.99 14.86
C GLY A 205 4.70 18.16 13.90
N ALA A 206 4.28 19.33 14.37
CA ALA A 206 4.07 20.51 13.53
C ALA A 206 5.35 21.35 13.42
N SER A 207 5.51 22.09 12.32
CA SER A 207 6.56 23.09 12.13
C SER A 207 6.34 24.31 13.04
N SER A 208 7.43 24.97 13.47
CA SER A 208 7.41 26.26 14.16
C SER A 208 6.67 27.36 13.37
N SER A 209 6.51 27.19 12.06
CA SER A 209 5.74 28.05 11.17
C SER A 209 4.21 27.93 11.31
N LEU A 210 3.71 27.06 12.19
CA LEU A 210 2.28 26.86 12.44
C LEU A 210 1.87 27.34 13.83
N SER A 211 0.60 27.70 13.98
CA SER A 211 -0.02 27.95 15.28
C SER A 211 -1.44 27.42 15.30
N LEU A 212 -1.87 26.97 16.48
CA LEU A 212 -3.22 26.47 16.72
C LEU A 212 -4.14 27.65 17.05
N SER A 213 -5.28 27.71 16.38
CA SER A 213 -6.31 28.72 16.57
C SER A 213 -7.67 28.06 16.77
N PHE A 214 -8.63 28.82 17.28
CA PHE A 214 -10.01 28.40 17.47
C PHE A 214 -10.97 29.56 17.21
N ASP A 215 -12.03 29.32 16.45
CA ASP A 215 -13.21 30.19 16.38
C ASP A 215 -14.50 29.37 16.23
N ALA A 216 -15.65 30.03 16.37
CA ALA A 216 -16.95 29.37 16.40
C ALA A 216 -17.43 28.84 15.03
N GLU A 217 -16.91 29.36 13.92
CA GLU A 217 -17.34 28.96 12.57
C GLU A 217 -16.51 27.78 12.06
N ARG A 218 -15.20 27.81 12.31
CA ARG A 218 -14.22 26.83 11.80
C ARG A 218 -13.77 25.82 12.84
N GLY A 219 -14.14 26.02 14.10
CA GLY A 219 -13.63 25.23 15.21
C GLY A 219 -12.12 25.38 15.37
N ARG A 220 -11.45 24.28 15.73
CA ARG A 220 -9.98 24.22 15.86
C ARG A 220 -9.34 24.15 14.48
N HIS A 221 -8.37 25.01 14.23
CA HIS A 221 -7.69 25.06 12.93
C HIS A 221 -6.23 25.50 13.06
N LEU A 222 -5.41 25.13 12.08
CA LEU A 222 -4.02 25.55 12.01
C LEU A 222 -3.87 26.79 11.12
N VAL A 223 -3.11 27.78 11.59
CA VAL A 223 -2.80 29.00 10.83
C VAL A 223 -1.28 29.20 10.73
N ALA A 224 -0.84 29.79 9.63
CA ALA A 224 0.56 30.13 9.38
C ALA A 224 1.03 31.24 10.35
N SER A 225 2.05 30.98 11.16
CA SER A 225 2.63 31.97 12.08
C SER A 225 3.59 32.94 11.37
N GLN A 226 4.04 32.55 10.17
CA GLN A 226 4.91 33.29 9.25
C GLN A 226 4.59 32.90 7.79
N ASP A 227 5.18 33.58 6.82
CA ASP A 227 5.02 33.21 5.41
C ASP A 227 5.64 31.83 5.14
N ILE A 228 4.89 30.95 4.47
CA ILE A 228 5.28 29.59 4.15
C ILE A 228 5.46 29.48 2.63
N VAL A 229 6.57 28.87 2.22
CA VAL A 229 6.88 28.65 0.81
C VAL A 229 6.39 27.28 0.32
N PRO A 230 6.05 27.12 -0.98
CA PRO A 230 5.71 25.83 -1.55
C PRO A 230 6.79 24.77 -1.30
N GLY A 231 6.37 23.54 -1.00
CA GLY A 231 7.23 22.39 -0.72
C GLY A 231 7.69 22.27 0.73
N GLN A 232 7.61 23.34 1.54
CA GLN A 232 8.01 23.33 2.95
C GLN A 232 7.19 22.29 3.74
N SER A 233 7.87 21.50 4.57
CA SER A 233 7.22 20.53 5.46
C SER A 233 6.53 21.26 6.63
N LEU A 234 5.25 20.94 6.84
CA LEU A 234 4.37 21.60 7.80
C LEU A 234 4.02 20.71 8.99
N LEU A 235 3.77 19.43 8.74
CA LEU A 235 3.39 18.45 9.76
C LEU A 235 4.02 17.10 9.43
N LYS A 236 4.52 16.41 10.46
CA LYS A 236 4.99 15.03 10.43
C LYS A 236 4.39 14.32 11.64
N GLU A 237 3.46 13.40 11.41
CA GLU A 237 2.73 12.73 12.49
C GLU A 237 2.69 11.22 12.24
N GLU A 238 3.01 10.42 13.26
CA GLU A 238 2.73 8.99 13.25
C GLU A 238 1.25 8.76 13.61
N ALA A 239 0.60 7.84 12.92
CA ALA A 239 -0.78 7.48 13.23
C ALA A 239 -0.90 7.07 14.70
N PHE A 240 -1.83 7.69 15.45
CA PHE A 240 -2.14 7.25 16.81
C PHE A 240 -2.62 5.81 16.80
N VAL A 241 -3.43 5.47 15.80
CA VAL A 241 -3.86 4.10 15.52
C VAL A 241 -3.98 3.93 14.01
N SER A 242 -3.66 2.75 13.51
CA SER A 242 -3.95 2.35 12.14
C SER A 242 -4.40 0.89 12.08
N VAL A 243 -5.30 0.59 11.15
CA VAL A 243 -5.75 -0.77 10.84
C VAL A 243 -5.68 -0.97 9.33
N LEU A 244 -4.95 -2.01 8.92
CA LEU A 244 -4.83 -2.45 7.54
C LEU A 244 -6.20 -2.87 7.00
N CYS A 245 -6.63 -2.23 5.92
CA CYS A 245 -7.84 -2.62 5.21
C CYS A 245 -7.53 -3.89 4.43
N PRO A 246 -8.36 -4.95 4.50
CA PRO A 246 -8.16 -6.14 3.68
C PRO A 246 -8.07 -5.83 2.18
N GLY A 247 -8.77 -4.79 1.72
CA GLY A 247 -8.81 -4.38 0.30
C GLY A 247 -9.67 -5.29 -0.56
N GLU A 248 -9.91 -4.90 -1.81
CA GLU A 248 -10.48 -5.79 -2.82
C GLU A 248 -9.42 -6.80 -3.30
N SER A 249 -9.84 -8.02 -3.63
CA SER A 249 -8.97 -9.05 -4.20
C SER A 249 -8.31 -8.50 -5.47
N LEU A 250 -6.97 -8.44 -5.54
CA LEU A 250 -6.28 -8.10 -6.77
C LEU A 250 -6.55 -9.22 -7.79
N PRO A 251 -7.07 -8.94 -9.00
CA PRO A 251 -7.06 -9.92 -10.06
C PRO A 251 -5.59 -10.19 -10.42
N LEU A 252 -5.08 -11.35 -10.02
CA LEU A 252 -3.83 -11.87 -10.56
C LEU A 252 -4.09 -12.14 -12.06
N GLN A 253 -3.64 -11.25 -12.94
CA GLN A 253 -3.78 -11.48 -14.38
C GLN A 253 -2.90 -12.66 -14.81
N GLY A 254 -3.55 -13.72 -15.29
CA GLY A 254 -2.91 -14.92 -15.82
C GLY A 254 -3.86 -16.11 -15.90
N GLY A 255 -4.85 -16.05 -16.80
CA GLY A 255 -5.65 -17.19 -17.26
C GLY A 255 -7.03 -17.34 -16.63
N GLU A 256 -8.04 -17.72 -17.45
CA GLU A 256 -9.38 -18.14 -17.05
C GLU A 256 -9.38 -19.48 -16.27
N ALA A 257 -8.58 -19.56 -15.20
CA ALA A 257 -8.61 -20.66 -14.25
C ALA A 257 -9.16 -20.13 -12.93
N ALA A 258 -10.32 -20.65 -12.53
CA ALA A 258 -11.07 -20.27 -11.33
C ALA A 258 -10.37 -20.70 -10.01
N TRP A 259 -9.43 -19.87 -9.55
CA TRP A 259 -8.95 -19.80 -8.19
C TRP A 259 -9.03 -18.32 -7.78
N ASP A 260 -10.01 -17.95 -6.95
CA ASP A 260 -10.07 -16.61 -6.35
C ASP A 260 -8.99 -16.54 -5.26
N THR A 261 -7.80 -16.18 -5.70
CA THR A 261 -6.54 -16.29 -4.95
C THR A 261 -5.70 -15.01 -5.15
N GLY A 262 -6.38 -13.90 -5.43
CA GLY A 262 -5.75 -12.59 -5.38
C GLY A 262 -5.18 -12.33 -3.99
N ALA A 263 -3.86 -12.09 -3.90
CA ALA A 263 -3.26 -11.63 -2.65
C ALA A 263 -3.92 -10.30 -2.26
N THR A 264 -4.43 -10.22 -1.03
CA THR A 264 -5.08 -9.02 -0.51
C THR A 264 -4.07 -8.10 0.15
N ASN A 265 -4.44 -6.86 0.48
CA ASN A 265 -3.56 -5.98 1.24
C ASN A 265 -3.16 -6.61 2.59
N ALA A 266 -4.04 -7.41 3.20
CA ALA A 266 -3.75 -8.17 4.41
C ALA A 266 -2.62 -9.20 4.22
N ASP A 267 -2.43 -9.72 3.01
CA ASP A 267 -1.35 -10.68 2.71
C ASP A 267 -0.04 -9.97 2.38
N LEU A 268 -0.14 -8.76 1.82
CA LEU A 268 0.98 -8.04 1.23
C LEU A 268 1.64 -7.06 2.18
N TYR A 269 0.99 -6.66 3.28
CA TYR A 269 1.49 -5.61 4.16
C TYR A 269 1.47 -6.01 5.64
N CYS A 270 2.43 -5.47 6.38
CA CYS A 270 2.54 -5.66 7.81
C CYS A 270 1.34 -5.03 8.53
N HIS A 271 0.64 -5.81 9.35
CA HIS A 271 -0.53 -5.37 10.11
C HIS A 271 -0.22 -4.35 11.23
N ARG A 272 1.07 -4.02 11.45
CA ARG A 272 1.54 -3.03 12.42
C ARG A 272 2.13 -1.78 11.76
N CYS A 273 3.14 -1.94 10.90
CA CYS A 273 3.88 -0.81 10.33
C CYS A 273 3.51 -0.49 8.87
N LEU A 274 2.61 -1.26 8.26
CA LEU A 274 2.17 -1.11 6.87
C LEU A 274 3.29 -1.22 5.83
N ARG A 275 4.47 -1.74 6.21
CA ARG A 275 5.54 -2.09 5.27
C ARG A 275 5.14 -3.32 4.47
N GLN A 276 5.43 -3.31 3.17
CA GLN A 276 5.22 -4.47 2.31
C GLN A 276 6.01 -5.69 2.82
N LEU A 277 5.36 -6.85 2.81
CA LEU A 277 5.89 -8.09 3.32
C LEU A 277 6.74 -8.78 2.25
N LEU A 278 8.05 -8.80 2.46
CA LEU A 278 8.97 -9.66 1.71
C LEU A 278 9.01 -11.07 2.30
N ALA A 279 8.97 -11.19 3.62
CA ALA A 279 8.92 -12.44 4.35
C ALA A 279 8.15 -12.22 5.65
N SER A 280 6.87 -12.60 5.69
CA SER A 280 6.06 -12.35 6.88
C SER A 280 6.39 -13.29 8.04
N VAL A 281 6.15 -12.77 9.24
CA VAL A 281 6.02 -13.50 10.48
C VAL A 281 4.52 -13.59 10.76
N PRO A 282 3.89 -14.77 10.60
CA PRO A 282 2.48 -14.95 10.92
C PRO A 282 2.26 -14.94 12.43
N CYS A 283 1.08 -14.47 12.86
CA CYS A 283 0.65 -14.64 14.24
C CYS A 283 0.49 -16.13 14.57
N GLN A 284 0.86 -16.51 15.79
CA GLN A 284 0.70 -17.90 16.27
C GLN A 284 -0.71 -18.19 16.77
N GLY A 285 -1.52 -17.16 17.05
CA GLY A 285 -2.88 -17.30 17.58
C GLY A 285 -3.99 -17.13 16.54
N CYS A 286 -3.71 -16.55 15.37
CA CYS A 286 -4.69 -16.40 14.29
C CYS A 286 -4.04 -16.46 12.90
N SER A 287 -4.82 -16.86 11.89
CA SER A 287 -4.36 -16.91 10.50
C SER A 287 -4.41 -15.57 9.75
N TYR A 288 -4.91 -14.51 10.42
CA TYR A 288 -5.15 -13.21 9.80
C TYR A 288 -3.92 -12.31 9.88
N ALA A 289 -3.41 -12.06 11.08
CA ALA A 289 -2.35 -11.07 11.28
C ALA A 289 -0.97 -11.57 10.84
N LYS A 290 -0.28 -10.73 10.07
CA LYS A 290 1.06 -10.97 9.52
C LYS A 290 1.94 -9.74 9.71
N TYR A 291 3.20 -9.95 10.04
CA TYR A 291 4.15 -8.89 10.38
C TYR A 291 5.42 -8.97 9.54
N CYS A 292 6.11 -7.85 9.35
CA CYS A 292 7.37 -7.84 8.58
C CYS A 292 8.57 -8.38 9.38
N SER A 293 8.47 -8.44 10.71
CA SER A 293 9.53 -8.90 11.61
C SER A 293 8.95 -9.40 12.93
N GLN A 294 9.76 -10.13 13.70
CA GLN A 294 9.39 -10.55 15.05
C GLN A 294 9.12 -9.35 15.96
N ASP A 295 9.95 -8.30 15.88
CA ASP A 295 9.73 -7.06 16.64
C ASP A 295 8.37 -6.41 16.37
N CYS A 296 7.91 -6.43 15.10
CA CYS A 296 6.58 -5.92 14.77
C CYS A 296 5.47 -6.81 15.35
N ALA A 297 5.67 -8.13 15.35
CA ALA A 297 4.74 -9.08 15.95
C ALA A 297 4.66 -8.89 17.47
N ASP A 298 5.80 -8.79 18.15
CA ASP A 298 5.89 -8.67 19.60
C ASP A 298 5.29 -7.35 20.10
N VAL A 299 5.63 -6.22 19.44
CA VAL A 299 5.04 -4.92 19.78
C VAL A 299 3.53 -4.93 19.57
N ALA A 300 3.06 -5.47 18.44
CA ALA A 300 1.62 -5.56 18.18
C ALA A 300 0.93 -6.45 19.23
N TRP A 301 1.51 -7.60 19.56
CA TRP A 301 0.99 -8.52 20.56
C TRP A 301 0.85 -7.86 21.94
N GLN A 302 1.90 -7.16 22.38
CA GLN A 302 1.92 -6.48 23.67
C GLN A 302 0.92 -5.32 23.76
N GLN A 303 0.73 -4.58 22.67
CA GLN A 303 -0.07 -3.36 22.71
C GLN A 303 -1.57 -3.57 22.43
N TYR A 304 -1.93 -4.47 21.52
CA TYR A 304 -3.34 -4.60 21.09
C TYR A 304 -3.71 -5.99 20.55
N HIS A 305 -2.82 -6.63 19.79
CA HIS A 305 -3.20 -7.80 19.02
C HIS A 305 -3.50 -9.02 19.88
N ARG A 306 -2.89 -9.16 21.07
CA ARG A 306 -3.25 -10.24 22.00
C ARG A 306 -4.75 -10.25 22.31
N THR A 307 -5.33 -9.07 22.53
CA THR A 307 -6.75 -8.91 22.80
C THR A 307 -7.58 -9.06 21.52
N GLU A 308 -7.08 -8.58 20.38
CA GLU A 308 -7.80 -8.70 19.10
C GLU A 308 -7.76 -10.11 18.48
N CYS A 309 -6.79 -10.94 18.85
CA CYS A 309 -6.43 -12.17 18.13
C CYS A 309 -7.61 -13.13 17.97
N SER A 310 -8.36 -13.38 19.05
CA SER A 310 -9.54 -14.26 19.02
C SER A 310 -10.79 -13.58 18.46
N LEU A 311 -10.77 -12.26 18.31
CA LEU A 311 -11.87 -11.46 17.77
C LEU A 311 -11.74 -11.21 16.27
N GLY A 312 -10.67 -11.64 15.61
CA GLY A 312 -10.37 -11.29 14.21
C GLY A 312 -11.55 -11.48 13.24
N ALA A 313 -12.24 -12.63 13.31
CA ALA A 313 -13.40 -12.89 12.45
C ALA A 313 -14.57 -11.92 12.71
N LEU A 314 -14.81 -11.57 13.98
CA LEU A 314 -15.85 -10.61 14.35
C LEU A 314 -15.48 -9.20 13.88
N LEU A 315 -14.23 -8.78 14.08
CA LEU A 315 -13.74 -7.46 13.67
C LEU A 315 -13.79 -7.27 12.15
N LEU A 316 -13.41 -8.30 11.39
CA LEU A 316 -13.55 -8.29 9.93
C LEU A 316 -15.02 -8.17 9.50
N THR A 317 -15.94 -8.85 10.20
CA THR A 317 -17.38 -8.81 9.90
C THR A 317 -18.00 -7.44 10.21
N LEU A 318 -17.62 -6.84 11.33
CA LEU A 318 -18.15 -5.54 11.78
C LEU A 318 -17.50 -4.35 11.04
N GLY A 319 -16.44 -4.60 10.29
CA GLY A 319 -15.75 -3.62 9.46
C GLY A 319 -14.64 -2.86 10.16
N VAL A 320 -13.82 -2.19 9.34
CA VAL A 320 -12.57 -1.54 9.77
C VAL A 320 -12.77 -0.47 10.83
N PHE A 321 -13.91 0.24 10.86
CA PHE A 321 -14.16 1.27 11.87
C PHE A 321 -14.30 0.69 13.28
N CYS A 322 -14.98 -0.44 13.42
CA CYS A 322 -15.08 -1.14 14.71
C CYS A 322 -13.71 -1.64 15.18
N HIS A 323 -12.86 -2.09 14.24
CA HIS A 323 -11.49 -2.51 14.55
C HIS A 323 -10.62 -1.33 14.99
N VAL A 324 -10.64 -0.22 14.25
CA VAL A 324 -9.90 0.99 14.63
C VAL A 324 -10.36 1.49 16.00
N ALA A 325 -11.67 1.51 16.28
CA ALA A 325 -12.20 1.95 17.57
C ALA A 325 -11.74 1.06 18.74
N LEU A 326 -11.79 -0.27 18.60
CA LEU A 326 -11.26 -1.18 19.62
C LEU A 326 -9.76 -0.93 19.85
N ARG A 327 -8.97 -0.91 18.78
CA ARG A 327 -7.52 -0.71 18.85
C ARG A 327 -7.16 0.65 19.47
N THR A 328 -7.95 1.69 19.20
CA THR A 328 -7.79 3.02 19.81
C THR A 328 -7.86 2.94 21.33
N VAL A 329 -8.88 2.26 21.87
CA VAL A 329 -9.08 2.10 23.31
C VAL A 329 -7.98 1.25 23.95
N LEU A 330 -7.53 0.20 23.26
CA LEU A 330 -6.40 -0.64 23.73
C LEU A 330 -5.10 0.16 23.82
N LEU A 331 -4.77 0.93 22.77
CA LEU A 331 -3.57 1.77 22.72
C LEU A 331 -3.61 2.91 23.74
N ALA A 332 -4.78 3.50 23.98
CA ALA A 332 -4.98 4.52 25.01
C ALA A 332 -4.78 3.96 26.42
N GLY A 333 -5.20 2.72 26.64
CA GLY A 333 -5.20 2.05 27.94
C GLY A 333 -6.37 2.48 28.83
N PHE A 334 -6.90 1.54 29.61
CA PHE A 334 -8.13 1.73 30.38
C PHE A 334 -8.08 2.93 31.34
N ALA A 335 -6.97 3.17 32.03
CA ALA A 335 -6.86 4.28 32.99
C ALA A 335 -7.15 5.64 32.36
N GLU A 336 -6.64 5.88 31.16
CA GLU A 336 -6.85 7.14 30.44
C GLU A 336 -8.27 7.22 29.85
N VAL A 337 -8.77 6.09 29.33
CA VAL A 337 -10.14 5.96 28.81
C VAL A 337 -11.17 6.25 29.90
N SER A 338 -11.04 5.60 31.07
CA SER A 338 -11.93 5.83 32.22
C SER A 338 -11.85 7.25 32.73
N ARG A 339 -10.66 7.86 32.73
CA ARG A 339 -10.49 9.26 33.12
C ARG A 339 -11.30 10.18 32.22
N LEU A 340 -11.15 10.08 30.89
CA LEU A 340 -11.81 10.98 29.93
C LEU A 340 -13.31 10.73 29.79
N VAL A 341 -13.74 9.46 29.80
CA VAL A 341 -15.17 9.10 29.86
C VAL A 341 -15.80 9.61 31.16
N GLY A 342 -15.14 9.39 32.31
CA GLY A 342 -15.60 9.90 33.60
C GLY A 342 -15.71 11.43 33.63
N CYS A 343 -14.73 12.15 33.09
CA CYS A 343 -14.78 13.60 32.94
C CYS A 343 -15.99 14.06 32.12
N SER A 344 -16.37 13.30 31.08
CA SER A 344 -17.53 13.59 30.24
C SER A 344 -18.86 13.45 30.99
N HIS A 345 -18.93 12.55 31.98
CA HIS A 345 -20.11 12.37 32.86
C HIS A 345 -20.20 13.38 34.00
N SER A 346 -19.05 13.82 34.52
CA SER A 346 -18.95 14.67 35.71
C SER A 346 -19.10 16.18 35.46
N GLY A 347 -19.09 16.61 34.20
CA GLY A 347 -19.28 18.03 33.85
C GLY A 347 -20.73 18.33 33.50
N ASP A 348 -21.27 19.28 34.26
CA ASP A 348 -22.38 20.21 34.02
C ASP A 348 -23.17 20.08 32.69
N LYS A 349 -24.45 20.46 32.75
CA LYS A 349 -25.30 20.68 31.55
C LYS A 349 -24.68 21.67 30.53
N ASP A 350 -23.55 22.30 30.86
CA ASP A 350 -22.72 23.17 30.05
C ASP A 350 -21.69 22.46 29.12
N LEU A 351 -21.49 21.13 29.21
CA LEU A 351 -20.58 20.39 28.30
C LEU A 351 -21.20 19.99 26.95
N GLN A 352 -22.49 20.29 26.73
CA GLN A 352 -23.08 20.18 25.40
C GLN A 352 -22.53 21.22 24.41
N ASN A 353 -21.72 22.18 24.87
CA ASN A 353 -21.00 23.09 23.97
C ASN A 353 -19.64 23.56 24.53
N PRO A 354 -18.54 22.82 24.32
CA PRO A 354 -17.18 23.22 24.69
C PRO A 354 -16.73 24.56 24.05
N GLU A 355 -17.42 24.97 22.99
CA GLU A 355 -17.12 26.13 22.16
C GLU A 355 -17.59 27.45 22.76
N ALA A 356 -18.54 27.40 23.72
CA ALA A 356 -19.08 28.59 24.38
C ALA A 356 -18.10 29.28 25.37
N ARG A 357 -16.96 28.65 25.68
CA ARG A 357 -15.94 29.19 26.60
C ARG A 357 -14.73 29.85 25.91
N CYS A 358 -14.58 29.72 24.60
CA CYS A 358 -13.48 30.38 23.91
C CYS A 358 -13.84 31.85 23.65
N LYS A 359 -13.25 32.77 24.44
CA LYS A 359 -13.35 34.20 24.12
C LYS A 359 -12.67 34.45 22.77
N PRO A 360 -13.27 35.23 21.86
CA PRO A 360 -12.56 35.68 20.66
C PRO A 360 -11.29 36.42 21.07
N LEU A 361 -10.14 36.05 20.48
CA LEU A 361 -8.91 36.82 20.60
C LEU A 361 -9.08 38.13 19.82
N SER A 362 -9.75 39.12 20.41
CA SER A 362 -9.71 40.49 19.89
C SER A 362 -8.43 41.17 20.39
N GLU A 363 -7.52 41.40 19.43
CA GLU A 363 -6.41 42.37 19.42
C GLU A 363 -5.21 42.18 20.40
N ALA A 364 -4.04 42.08 19.77
CA ALA A 364 -2.65 42.10 20.27
C ALA A 364 -2.09 40.82 20.97
N PRO A 365 -0.90 40.33 20.54
CA PRO A 365 -0.31 39.09 21.06
C PRO A 365 0.55 39.35 22.29
N ASP A 366 0.09 38.92 23.47
CA ASP A 366 1.00 38.59 24.58
C ASP A 366 1.27 37.08 24.56
N ALA A 367 2.53 36.73 24.32
CA ALA A 367 3.03 35.37 24.16
C ALA A 367 2.96 34.60 25.49
N GLY A 368 1.83 33.93 25.77
CA GLY A 368 1.75 33.01 26.91
C GLY A 368 0.37 32.49 27.31
N ALA A 369 -0.73 33.09 26.84
CA ALA A 369 -2.08 32.73 27.31
C ALA A 369 -2.99 32.04 26.26
N GLY A 370 -2.54 31.89 25.01
CA GLY A 370 -3.41 31.76 23.84
C GLY A 370 -4.05 30.38 23.51
N THR A 371 -3.74 29.30 24.21
CA THR A 371 -4.29 27.95 23.90
C THR A 371 -4.95 27.25 25.09
N ARG A 372 -4.93 27.89 26.26
CA ARG A 372 -5.44 27.33 27.52
C ARG A 372 -6.96 27.29 27.48
N GLY A 373 -7.53 26.14 27.11
CA GLY A 373 -8.97 25.93 26.99
C GLY A 373 -9.44 25.33 25.66
N ILE A 374 -8.55 25.21 24.66
CA ILE A 374 -8.89 24.53 23.41
C ILE A 374 -9.04 23.02 23.67
N PRO A 375 -10.20 22.39 23.36
CA PRO A 375 -10.43 20.98 23.63
C PRO A 375 -9.39 20.09 22.92
N GLY A 376 -8.78 19.17 23.67
CA GLY A 376 -7.68 18.32 23.21
C GLY A 376 -6.28 18.78 23.65
N CYS A 377 -6.11 20.02 24.10
CA CYS A 377 -4.85 20.48 24.68
C CYS A 377 -4.62 19.93 26.10
N ASP A 378 -3.36 19.71 26.47
CA ASP A 378 -2.94 19.36 27.83
C ASP A 378 -3.10 20.54 28.81
N SER A 379 -2.79 20.32 30.09
CA SER A 379 -2.86 21.36 31.13
C SER A 379 -1.93 22.56 30.90
N ASN A 380 -0.94 22.42 30.01
CA ASN A 380 -0.01 23.47 29.59
C ASN A 380 -0.46 24.16 28.29
N GLY A 381 -1.62 23.78 27.72
CA GLY A 381 -2.11 24.33 26.45
C GLY A 381 -1.41 23.74 25.21
N ARG A 382 -0.75 22.58 25.34
CA ARG A 382 -0.08 21.91 24.22
C ARG A 382 -1.01 20.87 23.59
N TYR A 383 -1.12 20.88 22.27
CA TYR A 383 -1.88 19.92 21.50
C TYR A 383 -0.96 18.79 21.01
N GLN A 384 -0.96 17.67 21.73
CA GLN A 384 -0.11 16.53 21.45
C GLN A 384 -0.89 15.44 20.71
N SER A 385 -0.21 14.68 19.84
CA SER A 385 -0.71 13.46 19.21
C SER A 385 -0.89 12.40 20.29
N SER A 386 -2.04 12.46 20.95
CA SER A 386 -2.34 11.79 22.21
C SER A 386 -3.79 11.35 22.21
N TYR A 387 -4.13 10.43 23.12
CA TYR A 387 -5.53 10.01 23.26
C TYR A 387 -6.44 11.16 23.70
N GLN A 388 -5.93 12.12 24.49
CA GLN A 388 -6.68 13.32 24.87
C GLN A 388 -7.06 14.16 23.64
N ALA A 389 -6.15 14.38 22.70
CA ALA A 389 -6.47 15.07 21.45
C ALA A 389 -7.50 14.28 20.63
N LEU A 390 -7.29 12.97 20.47
CA LEU A 390 -8.19 12.07 19.72
C LEU A 390 -9.61 12.06 20.32
N PHE A 391 -9.73 11.92 21.64
CA PHE A 391 -11.02 11.85 22.33
C PHE A 391 -11.87 13.11 22.10
N HIS A 392 -11.23 14.27 21.91
CA HIS A 392 -11.90 15.55 21.66
C HIS A 392 -12.13 15.85 20.16
N LEU A 393 -11.77 14.96 19.23
CA LEU A 393 -12.12 15.11 17.82
C LEU A 393 -13.65 15.15 17.64
N LEU A 394 -14.11 15.88 16.63
CA LEU A 394 -15.55 16.07 16.40
C LEU A 394 -16.19 14.78 15.89
N SER A 395 -17.30 14.37 16.50
CA SER A 395 -18.08 13.22 16.04
C SER A 395 -19.31 13.61 15.24
N HIS A 396 -19.71 14.89 15.25
CA HIS A 396 -20.97 15.39 14.69
C HIS A 396 -22.18 14.52 15.06
N THR A 397 -22.20 13.97 16.29
CA THR A 397 -23.17 12.94 16.71
C THR A 397 -24.61 13.37 16.47
N GLU A 398 -24.92 14.65 16.56
CA GLU A 398 -26.20 15.27 16.26
C GLU A 398 -26.68 15.06 14.81
N GLN A 399 -25.75 14.95 13.85
CA GLN A 399 -26.04 14.80 12.42
C GLN A 399 -26.23 13.34 11.98
N HIS A 400 -25.82 12.37 12.80
CA HIS A 400 -25.98 10.95 12.47
C HIS A 400 -27.43 10.48 12.66
N SER A 401 -27.90 9.62 11.74
CA SER A 401 -29.23 9.02 11.84
C SER A 401 -29.36 8.07 13.04
N ALA A 402 -30.59 7.84 13.48
CA ALA A 402 -30.86 6.92 14.59
C ALA A 402 -30.46 5.48 14.25
N GLU A 403 -30.68 5.07 12.99
CA GLU A 403 -30.32 3.75 12.46
C GLU A 403 -28.80 3.55 12.51
N HIS A 404 -28.03 4.55 12.08
CA HIS A 404 -26.58 4.48 12.10
C HIS A 404 -26.03 4.36 13.53
N LYS A 405 -26.55 5.18 14.46
CA LYS A 405 -26.20 5.11 15.89
C LYS A 405 -26.53 3.75 16.50
N PHE A 406 -27.70 3.21 16.16
CA PHE A 406 -28.14 1.89 16.62
C PHE A 406 -27.19 0.79 16.14
N LEU A 407 -26.83 0.79 14.85
CA LEU A 407 -25.88 -0.18 14.28
C LEU A 407 -24.51 -0.09 14.94
N CYS A 408 -23.96 1.12 15.11
CA CYS A 408 -22.69 1.31 15.81
C CYS A 408 -22.74 0.77 17.25
N THR A 409 -23.82 1.06 17.97
CA THR A 409 -24.02 0.58 19.34
C THR A 409 -24.07 -0.93 19.39
N LEU A 410 -24.82 -1.57 18.49
CA LEU A 410 -24.92 -3.03 18.40
C LEU A 410 -23.56 -3.67 18.13
N SER A 411 -22.80 -3.12 17.18
CA SER A 411 -21.45 -3.60 16.84
C SER A 411 -20.49 -3.52 18.02
N VAL A 412 -20.49 -2.40 18.73
CA VAL A 412 -19.63 -2.19 19.91
C VAL A 412 -20.03 -3.14 21.05
N VAL A 413 -21.34 -3.27 21.34
CA VAL A 413 -21.82 -4.20 22.37
C VAL A 413 -21.46 -5.65 22.02
N ALA A 414 -21.55 -6.04 20.75
CA ALA A 414 -21.14 -7.37 20.30
C ALA A 414 -19.65 -7.64 20.58
N ILE A 415 -18.78 -6.66 20.34
CA ILE A 415 -17.35 -6.75 20.68
C ILE A 415 -17.15 -6.89 22.19
N CYS A 416 -17.78 -6.03 23.00
CA CYS A 416 -17.65 -6.08 24.46
C CYS A 416 -18.14 -7.40 25.05
N LYS A 417 -19.28 -7.93 24.56
CA LYS A 417 -19.77 -9.25 24.97
C LYS A 417 -18.79 -10.36 24.59
N GLN A 418 -18.15 -10.27 23.43
CA GLN A 418 -17.15 -11.25 23.01
C GLN A 418 -15.87 -11.15 23.85
N LEU A 419 -15.44 -9.95 24.25
CA LEU A 419 -14.32 -9.76 25.17
C LEU A 419 -14.60 -10.40 26.54
N GLN A 420 -15.81 -10.19 27.08
CA GLN A 420 -16.28 -10.82 28.32
C GLN A 420 -16.32 -12.35 28.21
N ALA A 421 -16.94 -12.88 27.15
CA ALA A 421 -17.05 -14.32 26.93
C ALA A 421 -15.69 -15.00 26.72
N ALA A 422 -14.72 -14.29 26.11
CA ALA A 422 -13.36 -14.76 25.91
C ALA A 422 -12.47 -14.60 27.16
N GLY A 423 -12.97 -14.01 28.25
CA GLY A 423 -12.18 -13.75 29.47
C GLY A 423 -11.07 -12.72 29.28
N LEU A 424 -11.20 -11.84 28.29
CA LEU A 424 -10.17 -10.85 27.92
C LEU A 424 -10.32 -9.51 28.64
N GLU A 425 -11.27 -9.38 29.57
CA GLU A 425 -11.48 -8.15 30.35
C GLU A 425 -10.20 -7.70 31.06
N ALA A 426 -9.54 -8.60 31.80
CA ALA A 426 -8.32 -8.26 32.53
C ALA A 426 -7.19 -7.71 31.63
N ALA A 427 -7.12 -8.19 30.38
CA ALA A 427 -6.17 -7.71 29.37
C ALA A 427 -6.53 -6.29 28.90
N VAL A 428 -7.81 -6.00 28.68
CA VAL A 428 -8.30 -4.64 28.35
C VAL A 428 -8.01 -3.65 29.48
N LEU A 429 -8.11 -4.10 30.73
CA LEU A 429 -7.90 -3.26 31.92
C LEU A 429 -6.43 -3.09 32.32
N ASN A 430 -5.49 -3.75 31.62
CA ASN A 430 -4.05 -3.79 31.96
C ASN A 430 -3.78 -4.25 33.42
N GLN A 431 -4.59 -5.16 33.97
CA GLN A 431 -4.52 -5.59 35.37
C GLN A 431 -3.68 -6.86 35.63
N GLU A 432 -3.00 -7.36 34.61
CA GLU A 432 -2.36 -8.69 34.66
C GLU A 432 -1.12 -8.80 35.56
N SER A 433 -0.61 -7.69 36.10
CA SER A 433 0.60 -7.67 36.94
C SER A 433 0.39 -7.96 38.42
N ARG A 434 -0.81 -8.40 38.87
CA ARG A 434 -1.08 -8.62 40.31
C ARG A 434 -1.59 -9.98 40.74
N GLN A 435 -1.81 -10.96 39.87
CA GLN A 435 -2.19 -12.30 40.31
C GLN A 435 -1.41 -13.39 39.60
N GLN A 436 -0.63 -14.09 40.42
CA GLN A 436 -0.02 -15.38 40.15
C GLN A 436 -1.09 -16.34 39.61
N TRP A 437 -0.76 -17.04 38.51
CA TRP A 437 -1.58 -17.99 37.78
C TRP A 437 -2.34 -18.94 38.73
N SER A 438 -3.59 -18.60 39.08
CA SER A 438 -4.52 -19.54 39.72
C SER A 438 -5.39 -20.15 38.62
N GLU A 439 -5.55 -21.46 38.68
CA GLU A 439 -6.33 -22.29 37.74
C GLU A 439 -7.68 -21.66 37.34
N PRO A 440 -8.17 -21.94 36.11
CA PRO A 440 -9.43 -21.41 35.63
C PRO A 440 -10.56 -21.91 36.54
N LYS A 441 -11.05 -21.03 37.42
CA LYS A 441 -12.24 -21.30 38.21
C LYS A 441 -13.41 -21.49 37.24
N THR A 442 -14.09 -22.61 37.41
CA THR A 442 -15.32 -22.98 36.71
C THR A 442 -16.30 -21.82 36.63
N CYS A 443 -16.76 -21.54 35.41
CA CYS A 443 -17.74 -20.52 35.05
C CYS A 443 -18.99 -20.60 35.93
N GLU A 444 -19.08 -19.73 36.93
CA GLU A 444 -20.33 -19.43 37.63
C GLU A 444 -21.12 -18.42 36.78
N LYS A 445 -22.25 -18.90 36.22
CA LYS A 445 -23.37 -18.16 35.61
C LYS A 445 -23.02 -16.73 35.15
N THR A 446 -22.66 -16.58 33.88
CA THR A 446 -22.53 -15.28 33.21
C THR A 446 -23.83 -14.49 33.34
N SER A 447 -23.80 -13.39 34.08
CA SER A 447 -24.78 -12.32 33.92
C SER A 447 -24.76 -11.86 32.46
N ASP A 448 -25.93 -11.71 31.82
CA ASP A 448 -26.05 -11.20 30.45
C ASP A 448 -25.60 -9.73 30.30
N GLU A 449 -25.37 -9.05 31.43
CA GLU A 449 -25.02 -7.63 31.52
C GLU A 449 -23.50 -7.42 31.51
N LEU A 450 -23.04 -6.40 30.77
CA LEU A 450 -21.63 -6.00 30.70
C LEU A 450 -21.12 -5.48 32.05
N SER A 451 -19.85 -5.77 32.38
CA SER A 451 -19.18 -5.18 33.54
C SER A 451 -19.13 -3.64 33.46
N PRO A 452 -19.11 -2.91 34.59
CA PRO A 452 -19.02 -1.44 34.60
C PRO A 452 -17.83 -0.92 33.78
N GLU A 453 -16.69 -1.59 33.86
CA GLU A 453 -15.48 -1.26 33.12
C GLU A 453 -15.66 -1.46 31.62
N LEU A 454 -16.28 -2.58 31.20
CA LEU A 454 -16.61 -2.80 29.80
C LEU A 454 -17.67 -1.82 29.27
N LYS A 455 -18.58 -1.32 30.11
CA LYS A 455 -19.52 -0.24 29.73
C LYS A 455 -18.77 1.05 29.42
N THR A 456 -17.75 1.41 30.21
CA THR A 456 -16.87 2.55 29.93
C THR A 456 -16.09 2.37 28.63
N VAL A 457 -15.55 1.18 28.39
CA VAL A 457 -14.87 0.84 27.13
C VAL A 457 -15.83 0.93 25.94
N ALA A 458 -17.05 0.40 26.08
CA ALA A 458 -18.08 0.46 25.04
C ALA A 458 -18.44 1.91 24.69
N GLU A 459 -18.60 2.78 25.69
CA GLU A 459 -18.90 4.19 25.45
C GLU A 459 -17.78 4.89 24.66
N ALA A 460 -16.52 4.68 25.05
CA ALA A 460 -15.37 5.21 24.34
C ALA A 460 -15.28 4.67 22.91
N MET A 461 -15.46 3.36 22.72
CA MET A 461 -15.47 2.74 21.40
C MET A 461 -16.59 3.32 20.52
N LEU A 462 -17.81 3.47 21.05
CA LEU A 462 -18.93 4.05 20.30
C LEU A 462 -18.63 5.49 19.86
N ARG A 463 -18.04 6.29 20.74
CA ARG A 463 -17.55 7.64 20.40
C ARG A 463 -16.56 7.57 19.24
N HIS A 464 -15.56 6.68 19.29
CA HIS A 464 -14.55 6.58 18.24
C HIS A 464 -15.11 6.07 16.90
N VAL A 465 -16.04 5.10 16.91
CA VAL A 465 -16.72 4.66 15.68
C VAL A 465 -17.43 5.84 14.99
N LEU A 466 -18.11 6.69 15.77
CA LEU A 466 -18.78 7.87 15.24
C LEU A 466 -17.79 8.96 14.77
N GLN A 467 -16.66 9.16 15.48
CA GLN A 467 -15.59 10.07 15.07
C GLN A 467 -14.90 9.65 13.77
N LEU A 468 -14.81 8.35 13.49
CA LEU A 468 -14.15 7.84 12.28
C LEU A 468 -14.86 8.29 11.01
N GLN A 469 -16.15 8.62 11.04
CA GLN A 469 -16.83 9.16 9.86
C GLN A 469 -16.26 10.51 9.40
N CYS A 470 -15.75 11.32 10.33
CA CYS A 470 -15.34 12.70 10.05
C CYS A 470 -13.83 12.90 10.14
N ASN A 471 -13.09 12.02 10.83
CA ASN A 471 -11.67 12.22 11.14
C ASN A 471 -10.77 11.07 10.70
N ALA A 472 -11.33 9.97 10.16
CA ALA A 472 -10.51 8.87 9.67
C ALA A 472 -9.72 9.30 8.44
N GLN A 473 -8.45 8.90 8.39
CA GLN A 473 -7.60 9.10 7.23
C GLN A 473 -7.35 7.79 6.51
N ALA A 474 -7.48 7.82 5.20
CA ALA A 474 -7.11 6.72 4.32
C ALA A 474 -5.61 6.80 4.03
N ILE A 475 -4.83 5.89 4.64
CA ILE A 475 -3.41 5.75 4.29
C ILE A 475 -3.36 5.11 2.90
N THR A 476 -2.84 5.84 1.92
CA THR A 476 -2.74 5.41 0.53
C THR A 476 -1.29 5.10 0.14
N VAL A 477 -1.12 4.09 -0.71
CA VAL A 477 0.16 3.76 -1.33
C VAL A 477 0.02 3.74 -2.85
N MET A 478 1.07 4.16 -3.56
CA MET A 478 1.09 4.10 -5.02
C MET A 478 1.38 2.67 -5.46
N GLN A 479 0.41 2.01 -6.09
CA GLN A 479 0.55 0.68 -6.65
C GLN A 479 0.76 0.76 -8.16
N GLU A 480 1.73 0.00 -8.67
CA GLU A 480 2.01 -0.14 -10.10
C GLU A 480 1.02 -1.13 -10.75
N LEU A 481 0.36 -0.70 -11.82
CA LEU A 481 -0.62 -1.51 -12.54
C LEU A 481 0.07 -2.39 -13.58
N GLY A 482 0.82 -3.40 -13.10
CA GLY A 482 1.46 -4.43 -13.90
C GLY A 482 2.61 -3.96 -14.82
N PRO A 483 3.42 -4.88 -15.35
CA PRO A 483 4.40 -4.59 -16.40
C PRO A 483 3.63 -4.45 -17.72
N GLY A 484 2.99 -3.29 -17.93
CA GLY A 484 2.63 -2.91 -19.29
C GLY A 484 3.92 -2.74 -20.07
N ASP A 485 4.05 -3.38 -21.23
CA ASP A 485 5.16 -3.26 -22.18
C ASP A 485 5.27 -1.83 -22.81
N GLY A 486 4.76 -0.82 -22.11
CA GLY A 486 4.84 0.60 -22.44
C GLY A 486 5.87 1.31 -21.56
N ALA A 487 6.50 2.35 -22.11
CA ALA A 487 7.55 3.14 -21.45
C ALA A 487 7.08 3.94 -20.21
N VAL A 488 5.81 3.82 -19.80
CA VAL A 488 5.21 4.55 -18.67
C VAL A 488 4.53 3.55 -17.74
N VAL A 489 5.00 3.51 -16.49
CA VAL A 489 4.41 2.70 -15.42
C VAL A 489 3.15 3.40 -14.89
N ASN A 490 1.98 2.80 -15.12
CA ASN A 490 0.73 3.29 -14.55
C ASN A 490 0.74 3.08 -13.03
N LYS A 491 0.62 4.16 -12.25
CA LYS A 491 0.55 4.11 -10.78
C LYS A 491 -0.81 4.60 -10.29
N LYS A 492 -1.51 3.78 -9.50
CA LYS A 492 -2.78 4.15 -8.88
C LYS A 492 -2.59 4.25 -7.35
N PRO A 493 -3.12 5.30 -6.68
CA PRO A 493 -3.21 5.31 -5.24
C PRO A 493 -4.24 4.25 -4.79
N VAL A 494 -3.82 3.36 -3.90
CA VAL A 494 -4.69 2.34 -3.30
C VAL A 494 -4.75 2.57 -1.81
N ARG A 495 -5.98 2.58 -1.26
CA ARG A 495 -6.20 2.67 0.19
C ARG A 495 -5.68 1.40 0.85
N LEU A 496 -4.64 1.57 1.65
CA LEU A 496 -3.99 0.50 2.38
C LEU A 496 -4.62 0.33 3.76
N ALA A 497 -4.79 1.43 4.51
CA ALA A 497 -5.24 1.37 5.90
C ALA A 497 -6.18 2.53 6.25
N THR A 498 -6.88 2.37 7.36
CA THR A 498 -7.65 3.44 8.01
C THR A 498 -6.95 3.81 9.31
N ALA A 499 -6.79 5.11 9.58
CA ALA A 499 -6.02 5.60 10.71
C ALA A 499 -6.60 6.86 11.34
N PHE A 500 -6.23 7.12 12.61
CA PHE A 500 -6.44 8.41 13.26
C PHE A 500 -5.10 9.16 13.37
N PHE A 501 -5.13 10.44 13.02
CA PHE A 501 -4.01 11.38 13.14
C PHE A 501 -4.52 12.64 13.85
N PRO A 502 -4.46 12.69 15.19
CA PRO A 502 -5.10 13.75 15.97
C PRO A 502 -4.68 15.17 15.60
N VAL A 503 -3.43 15.39 15.15
CA VAL A 503 -2.93 16.71 14.75
C VAL A 503 -3.28 17.00 13.29
N LEU A 504 -3.16 16.03 12.39
CA LEU A 504 -3.60 16.16 10.99
C LEU A 504 -5.09 16.49 10.87
N SER A 505 -5.92 15.96 11.77
CA SER A 505 -7.36 16.28 11.86
C SER A 505 -7.67 17.74 12.24
N LEU A 506 -6.67 18.58 12.52
CA LEU A 506 -6.84 20.02 12.70
C LEU A 506 -6.83 20.81 11.38
N LEU A 507 -6.50 20.17 10.25
CA LEU A 507 -6.55 20.82 8.94
C LEU A 507 -7.99 20.80 8.43
N ASN A 508 -8.59 21.98 8.27
CA ASN A 508 -9.94 22.10 7.72
C ASN A 508 -9.98 21.86 6.21
N HIS A 509 -11.19 21.63 5.70
CA HIS A 509 -11.43 21.35 4.30
C HIS A 509 -11.30 22.57 3.38
N SER A 510 -10.67 22.39 2.22
CA SER A 510 -10.85 23.21 1.03
C SER A 510 -10.76 22.34 -0.23
N CYS A 511 -11.65 22.59 -1.20
CA CYS A 511 -11.57 21.99 -2.54
C CYS A 511 -10.29 22.43 -3.30
N CYS A 512 -9.74 23.59 -2.93
CA CYS A 512 -8.47 24.12 -3.43
C CYS A 512 -7.48 24.22 -2.25
N PRO A 513 -6.93 23.09 -1.77
CA PRO A 513 -6.09 23.09 -0.58
C PRO A 513 -4.73 23.73 -0.86
N ASN A 514 -4.18 24.39 0.15
CA ASN A 514 -2.81 24.91 0.13
C ASN A 514 -1.78 23.91 0.70
N THR A 515 -2.22 22.67 0.95
CA THR A 515 -1.39 21.56 1.39
C THR A 515 -1.51 20.32 0.51
N SER A 516 -0.49 19.46 0.58
CA SER A 516 -0.53 18.07 0.12
C SER A 516 -0.13 17.13 1.25
N VAL A 517 -0.78 15.96 1.31
CA VAL A 517 -0.53 14.92 2.32
C VAL A 517 0.06 13.70 1.63
N SER A 518 1.09 13.11 2.23
CA SER A 518 1.73 11.89 1.76
C SER A 518 1.96 10.95 2.94
N PHE A 519 1.95 9.64 2.67
CA PHE A 519 2.13 8.62 3.69
C PHE A 519 3.40 7.79 3.44
N SER A 520 4.10 7.46 4.52
CA SER A 520 5.20 6.48 4.52
C SER A 520 4.97 5.49 5.66
N GLY A 521 4.45 4.31 5.32
CA GLY A 521 3.96 3.37 6.34
C GLY A 521 2.83 3.99 7.15
N THR A 522 3.03 4.15 8.47
CA THR A 522 2.08 4.77 9.41
C THR A 522 2.27 6.28 9.59
N ALA A 523 3.30 6.86 8.99
CA ALA A 523 3.61 8.27 9.12
C ALA A 523 2.93 9.10 8.03
N ALA A 524 2.27 10.19 8.42
CA ALA A 524 1.78 11.23 7.53
C ALA A 524 2.79 12.39 7.49
N THR A 525 3.06 12.90 6.29
CA THR A 525 3.80 14.15 6.07
C THR A 525 2.95 15.12 5.26
N VAL A 526 2.75 16.32 5.80
CA VAL A 526 2.05 17.42 5.15
C VAL A 526 3.06 18.45 4.67
N ARG A 527 2.91 18.89 3.42
CA ARG A 527 3.72 19.94 2.80
C ARG A 527 2.83 21.04 2.24
N ALA A 528 3.34 22.25 2.20
CA ALA A 528 2.68 23.34 1.48
C ALA A 528 2.67 23.02 -0.02
N SER A 529 1.51 23.02 -0.66
CA SER A 529 1.38 22.87 -2.12
C SER A 529 1.47 24.23 -2.84
N GLN A 530 1.20 25.32 -2.11
CA GLN A 530 1.17 26.69 -2.59
C GLN A 530 1.75 27.64 -1.52
N PRO A 531 2.08 28.90 -1.85
CA PRO A 531 2.49 29.87 -0.84
C PRO A 531 1.36 30.11 0.17
N VAL A 532 1.67 30.11 1.46
CA VAL A 532 0.69 30.40 2.53
C VAL A 532 1.17 31.63 3.31
N PRO A 533 0.61 32.82 3.06
CA PRO A 533 0.92 34.03 3.81
C PRO A 533 0.64 33.89 5.32
N ARG A 534 1.40 34.62 6.13
CA ARG A 534 1.19 34.71 7.58
C ARG A 534 -0.27 35.05 7.90
N GLY A 535 -0.83 34.31 8.86
CA GLY A 535 -2.20 34.45 9.33
C GLY A 535 -3.25 33.70 8.51
N GLN A 536 -2.88 33.14 7.34
CA GLN A 536 -3.80 32.28 6.60
C GLN A 536 -3.91 30.89 7.21
N GLU A 537 -5.08 30.28 7.03
CA GLU A 537 -5.36 28.92 7.46
C GLU A 537 -4.68 27.89 6.55
N VAL A 538 -4.24 26.81 7.17
CA VAL A 538 -3.65 25.66 6.49
C VAL A 538 -4.78 24.67 6.23
N LEU A 539 -5.06 24.46 4.94
CA LEU A 539 -6.26 23.76 4.47
C LEU A 539 -5.87 22.48 3.73
N HIS A 540 -6.63 21.43 3.98
CA HIS A 540 -6.50 20.14 3.32
C HIS A 540 -7.76 19.81 2.52
N CYS A 541 -7.67 18.93 1.52
CA CYS A 541 -8.85 18.43 0.83
C CYS A 541 -9.25 17.11 1.49
N TYR A 542 -10.41 17.07 2.15
CA TYR A 542 -11.00 15.82 2.58
C TYR A 542 -11.37 15.11 1.30
N GLU A 543 -10.99 13.83 1.16
CA GLU A 543 -11.35 13.07 -0.02
C GLU A 543 -12.87 13.00 -0.12
N GLU A 544 -13.46 13.95 -0.84
CA GLU A 544 -14.91 14.05 -0.96
C GLU A 544 -15.34 13.16 -2.13
N ASP A 545 -16.32 12.29 -1.85
CA ASP A 545 -17.04 11.53 -2.85
C ASP A 545 -17.83 12.42 -3.80
N THR A 546 -17.81 13.74 -3.60
CA THR A 546 -18.53 14.71 -4.41
C THR A 546 -17.52 15.72 -4.96
N LEU A 547 -17.31 15.70 -6.26
CA LEU A 547 -16.51 16.68 -6.97
C LEU A 547 -17.42 17.83 -7.37
N CYS A 548 -17.08 19.04 -6.91
CA CYS A 548 -17.74 20.28 -7.31
C CYS A 548 -17.04 20.90 -8.51
N CYS A 549 -17.81 21.49 -9.42
CA CYS A 549 -17.25 22.20 -10.57
C CYS A 549 -16.38 23.40 -10.10
N SER A 550 -15.22 23.60 -10.71
CA SER A 550 -14.31 24.71 -10.40
C SER A 550 -14.82 26.09 -10.83
N ASN A 551 -15.93 26.14 -11.57
CA ASN A 551 -16.60 27.37 -11.95
C ASN A 551 -17.60 27.77 -10.85
N GLU A 552 -17.36 28.91 -10.17
CA GLU A 552 -18.21 29.42 -9.08
C GLU A 552 -19.69 29.63 -9.48
N ALA A 553 -19.98 29.78 -10.78
CA ALA A 553 -21.34 29.89 -11.31
C ALA A 553 -22.03 28.53 -11.55
N CYS A 554 -21.29 27.42 -11.43
CA CYS A 554 -21.76 26.07 -11.74
C CYS A 554 -22.03 25.28 -10.45
N ALA A 555 -23.31 25.14 -10.08
CA ALA A 555 -23.72 24.35 -8.92
C ALA A 555 -23.70 22.82 -9.16
N THR A 556 -23.03 22.35 -10.21
CA THR A 556 -22.97 20.92 -10.53
C THR A 556 -21.97 20.21 -9.62
N SER A 557 -22.51 19.27 -8.85
CA SER A 557 -21.75 18.30 -8.08
C SER A 557 -21.90 16.91 -8.72
N ALA A 558 -20.82 16.14 -8.75
CA ALA A 558 -20.82 14.79 -9.30
C ALA A 558 -20.10 13.84 -8.35
N SER A 559 -20.61 12.61 -8.17
CA SER A 559 -19.90 11.68 -7.30
C SER A 559 -18.58 11.23 -7.94
N ARG A 560 -17.51 11.08 -7.14
CA ARG A 560 -16.19 10.60 -7.56
C ARG A 560 -16.29 9.19 -8.15
N GLU A 561 -17.14 8.34 -7.59
CA GLU A 561 -17.45 7.01 -8.12
C GLU A 561 -18.08 7.10 -9.51
N ASN A 562 -19.05 8.01 -9.70
CA ASN A 562 -19.67 8.22 -11.01
C ASN A 562 -18.65 8.76 -12.03
N LEU A 563 -17.78 9.71 -11.63
CA LEU A 563 -16.69 10.17 -12.50
C LEU A 563 -15.71 9.03 -12.82
N SER A 564 -15.31 8.24 -11.84
CA SER A 564 -14.41 7.09 -12.00
C SER A 564 -15.02 6.04 -12.94
N CYS A 565 -16.28 5.70 -12.77
CA CYS A 565 -17.01 4.79 -13.66
C CYS A 565 -17.06 5.34 -15.09
N ARG A 566 -17.39 6.64 -15.26
CA ARG A 566 -17.41 7.29 -16.58
C ARG A 566 -16.04 7.33 -17.24
N LEU A 567 -14.97 7.57 -16.48
CA LEU A 567 -13.59 7.52 -16.96
C LEU A 567 -13.19 6.10 -17.39
N GLN A 568 -13.53 5.09 -16.59
CA GLN A 568 -13.26 3.68 -16.93
C GLN A 568 -14.04 3.25 -18.17
N ASP A 569 -15.31 3.61 -18.29
CA ASP A 569 -16.13 3.34 -19.47
C ASP A 569 -15.53 3.99 -20.72
N LEU A 570 -15.05 5.23 -20.59
CA LEU A 570 -14.41 5.96 -21.68
C LEU A 570 -13.10 5.29 -22.11
N GLN A 571 -12.22 4.95 -21.17
CA GLN A 571 -10.97 4.24 -21.43
C GLN A 571 -11.21 2.85 -22.07
N GLN A 572 -12.25 2.13 -21.62
CA GLN A 572 -12.62 0.84 -22.21
C GLN A 572 -13.15 0.99 -23.65
N GLN A 573 -13.87 2.08 -23.95
CA GLN A 573 -14.30 2.40 -25.32
C GLN A 573 -13.12 2.77 -26.22
N ILE A 574 -12.17 3.56 -25.73
CA ILE A 574 -10.93 3.90 -26.46
C ILE A 574 -10.15 2.61 -26.77
N LYS A 575 -9.96 1.72 -25.78
CA LYS A 575 -9.29 0.43 -25.98
C LYS A 575 -9.96 -0.41 -27.07
N LYS A 576 -11.29 -0.55 -27.03
CA LYS A 576 -12.05 -1.25 -28.08
C LYS A 576 -11.85 -0.62 -29.46
N ALA A 577 -11.79 0.71 -29.55
CA ALA A 577 -11.54 1.39 -30.80
C ALA A 577 -10.14 1.07 -31.34
N LEU A 578 -9.12 1.05 -30.49
CA LEU A 578 -7.74 0.70 -30.89
C LEU A 578 -7.59 -0.78 -31.29
N ASP A 579 -8.32 -1.70 -30.65
CA ASP A 579 -8.36 -3.11 -31.07
C ASP A 579 -8.94 -3.26 -32.49
N LEU A 580 -9.95 -2.46 -32.85
CA LEU A 580 -10.52 -2.44 -34.21
C LEU A 580 -9.56 -1.85 -35.25
N LEU A 581 -8.64 -0.97 -34.84
CA LEU A 581 -7.60 -0.45 -35.72
C LEU A 581 -6.66 -1.56 -36.19
N ARG A 582 -6.32 -2.51 -35.31
CA ARG A 582 -5.49 -3.69 -35.65
C ARG A 582 -6.14 -4.60 -36.68
N VAL A 583 -7.47 -4.58 -36.77
CA VAL A 583 -8.28 -5.34 -37.74
C VAL A 583 -8.58 -4.52 -39.01
N GLY A 584 -7.98 -3.34 -39.16
CA GLY A 584 -8.06 -2.51 -40.37
C GLY A 584 -9.36 -1.71 -40.53
N LYS A 585 -10.17 -1.55 -39.47
CA LYS A 585 -11.48 -0.87 -39.53
C LYS A 585 -11.42 0.62 -39.20
N ALA A 586 -10.51 1.36 -39.83
CA ALA A 586 -10.19 2.75 -39.47
C ALA A 586 -11.39 3.72 -39.41
N ASP A 587 -12.36 3.63 -40.34
CA ASP A 587 -13.55 4.51 -40.32
C ASP A 587 -14.46 4.30 -39.10
N GLN A 588 -14.52 3.07 -38.58
CA GLN A 588 -15.26 2.77 -37.36
C GLN A 588 -14.52 3.31 -36.13
N VAL A 589 -13.20 3.22 -36.13
CA VAL A 589 -12.34 3.75 -35.05
C VAL A 589 -12.50 5.26 -34.92
N ILE A 590 -12.43 6.01 -36.03
CA ILE A 590 -12.62 7.48 -36.03
C ILE A 590 -13.98 7.84 -35.43
N LYS A 591 -15.06 7.18 -35.85
CA LYS A 591 -16.40 7.43 -35.31
C LYS A 591 -16.48 7.15 -33.81
N MET A 592 -15.84 6.09 -33.33
CA MET A 592 -15.81 5.75 -31.90
C MET A 592 -15.00 6.77 -31.09
N LEU A 593 -13.81 7.16 -31.56
CA LEU A 593 -12.95 8.12 -30.86
C LEU A 593 -13.57 9.52 -30.82
N LEU A 594 -14.17 10.00 -31.93
CA LEU A 594 -14.90 11.28 -31.94
C LEU A 594 -16.09 11.27 -30.97
N LYS A 595 -16.81 10.14 -30.88
CA LYS A 595 -17.88 9.97 -29.90
C LYS A 595 -17.31 10.02 -28.47
N CYS A 596 -16.23 9.31 -28.19
CA CYS A 596 -15.56 9.34 -26.89
C CYS A 596 -15.16 10.77 -26.51
N GLN A 597 -14.60 11.53 -27.47
CA GLN A 597 -14.22 12.92 -27.25
C GLN A 597 -15.42 13.82 -26.91
N MET A 598 -16.55 13.67 -27.62
CA MET A 598 -17.78 14.39 -27.30
C MET A 598 -18.33 13.99 -25.93
N ASP A 599 -18.36 12.70 -25.62
CA ASP A 599 -18.85 12.19 -24.34
C ASP A 599 -18.01 12.72 -23.18
N ALA A 600 -16.69 12.75 -23.35
CA ALA A 600 -15.70 13.31 -22.41
C ALA A 600 -15.88 14.81 -22.18
N GLY A 601 -16.10 15.59 -23.24
CA GLY A 601 -16.29 17.04 -23.15
C GLY A 601 -17.50 17.47 -22.31
N ASN A 602 -18.43 16.55 -22.03
CA ASN A 602 -19.56 16.81 -21.13
C ASN A 602 -19.18 16.82 -19.64
N PHE A 603 -17.99 16.34 -19.27
CA PHE A 603 -17.61 16.18 -17.86
C PHE A 603 -16.11 16.35 -17.56
N LEU A 604 -15.26 16.46 -18.57
CA LEU A 604 -13.84 16.79 -18.44
C LEU A 604 -13.62 18.21 -18.97
N SER A 605 -12.66 18.94 -18.37
CA SER A 605 -12.25 20.22 -18.96
C SER A 605 -11.53 19.96 -20.30
N PRO A 606 -11.56 20.92 -21.24
CA PRO A 606 -10.84 20.81 -22.50
C PRO A 606 -9.34 20.54 -22.34
N GLU A 607 -8.77 20.95 -21.22
CA GLU A 607 -7.36 20.80 -20.88
C GLU A 607 -7.03 19.43 -20.26
N HIS A 608 -8.01 18.61 -19.86
CA HIS A 608 -7.73 17.35 -19.19
C HIS A 608 -6.83 16.41 -20.04
N LEU A 609 -5.81 15.77 -19.44
CA LEU A 609 -4.84 14.91 -20.16
C LEU A 609 -5.48 13.84 -21.07
N LEU A 610 -6.56 13.19 -20.63
CA LEU A 610 -7.32 12.23 -21.44
C LEU A 610 -7.88 12.82 -22.75
N MET A 611 -8.18 14.13 -22.79
CA MET A 611 -8.54 14.83 -24.02
C MET A 611 -7.36 14.87 -25.00
N GLY A 612 -6.14 15.07 -24.49
CA GLY A 612 -4.90 14.98 -25.27
C GLY A 612 -4.64 13.58 -25.79
N GLU A 613 -4.81 12.55 -24.96
CA GLU A 613 -4.67 11.14 -25.36
C GLU A 613 -5.63 10.75 -26.51
N MET A 614 -6.89 11.22 -26.45
CA MET A 614 -7.85 10.98 -27.54
C MET A 614 -7.46 11.69 -28.83
N GLU A 615 -6.92 12.91 -28.74
CA GLU A 615 -6.37 13.65 -29.89
C GLU A 615 -5.17 12.90 -30.50
N ASP A 616 -4.25 12.36 -29.68
CA ASP A 616 -3.13 11.51 -30.14
C ASP A 616 -3.61 10.23 -30.86
N HIS A 617 -4.61 9.55 -30.30
CA HIS A 617 -5.20 8.37 -30.95
C HIS A 617 -5.87 8.70 -32.28
N LEU A 618 -6.58 9.83 -32.38
CA LEU A 618 -7.14 10.29 -33.66
C LEU A 618 -6.03 10.58 -34.67
N ALA A 619 -4.94 11.21 -34.24
CA ALA A 619 -3.79 11.45 -35.11
C ALA A 619 -3.17 10.16 -35.64
N GLN A 620 -3.01 9.14 -34.78
CA GLN A 620 -2.52 7.82 -35.18
C GLN A 620 -3.40 7.21 -36.28
N VAL A 621 -4.73 7.23 -36.11
CA VAL A 621 -5.66 6.65 -37.10
C VAL A 621 -5.60 7.42 -38.42
N TYR A 622 -5.60 8.76 -38.39
CA TYR A 622 -5.47 9.57 -39.61
C TYR A 622 -4.13 9.35 -40.33
N ALA A 623 -3.03 9.14 -39.58
CA ALA A 623 -1.73 8.80 -40.15
C ALA A 623 -1.76 7.44 -40.86
N THR A 624 -2.41 6.42 -40.27
CA THR A 624 -2.57 5.11 -40.94
C THR A 624 -3.38 5.17 -42.23
N LEU A 625 -4.26 6.18 -42.36
CA LEU A 625 -5.04 6.45 -43.58
C LEU A 625 -4.28 7.32 -44.59
N GLY A 626 -3.05 7.74 -44.30
CA GLY A 626 -2.29 8.67 -45.14
C GLY A 626 -2.85 10.11 -45.14
N LYS A 627 -3.74 10.45 -44.21
CA LYS A 627 -4.32 11.79 -44.05
C LYS A 627 -3.44 12.65 -43.15
N TRP A 628 -2.23 12.92 -43.61
CA TRP A 628 -1.16 13.57 -42.82
C TRP A 628 -1.55 14.92 -42.23
N GLN A 629 -2.29 15.74 -42.98
CA GLN A 629 -2.68 17.09 -42.54
C GLN A 629 -3.68 17.05 -41.36
N GLU A 630 -4.62 16.11 -41.38
CA GLU A 630 -5.54 15.89 -40.26
C GLU A 630 -4.82 15.32 -39.04
N ALA A 631 -3.90 14.36 -39.25
CA ALA A 631 -3.07 13.81 -38.18
C ALA A 631 -2.25 14.90 -37.49
N ALA A 632 -1.63 15.80 -38.26
CA ALA A 632 -0.87 16.93 -37.71
C ALA A 632 -1.75 17.90 -36.90
N ARG A 633 -2.99 18.16 -37.35
CA ARG A 633 -3.94 19.02 -36.63
C ARG A 633 -4.31 18.43 -35.26
N HIS A 634 -4.54 17.13 -35.19
CA HIS A 634 -4.85 16.43 -33.94
C HIS A 634 -3.63 16.41 -32.98
N LEU A 635 -2.43 16.12 -33.49
CA LEU A 635 -1.20 16.17 -32.69
C LEU A 635 -0.89 17.55 -32.11
N LYS A 636 -1.12 18.64 -32.87
CA LYS A 636 -0.94 20.01 -32.36
C LYS A 636 -1.80 20.30 -31.12
N LYS A 637 -3.05 19.83 -31.11
CA LYS A 637 -3.93 19.94 -29.94
C LYS A 637 -3.47 19.08 -28.77
N SER A 638 -3.01 17.85 -29.03
CA SER A 638 -2.40 16.99 -28.00
C SER A 638 -1.22 17.70 -27.32
N ILE A 639 -0.33 18.29 -28.13
CA ILE A 639 0.84 19.03 -27.65
C ILE A 639 0.44 20.22 -26.78
N GLU A 640 -0.56 21.02 -27.17
CA GLU A 640 -1.06 22.14 -26.36
C GLU A 640 -1.49 21.69 -24.95
N ILE A 641 -2.22 20.56 -24.87
CA ILE A 641 -2.69 20.00 -23.61
C ILE A 641 -1.52 19.47 -22.76
N VAL A 642 -0.61 18.71 -23.38
CA VAL A 642 0.57 18.13 -22.70
C VAL A 642 1.51 19.23 -22.20
N GLU A 643 1.72 20.29 -22.97
CA GLU A 643 2.54 21.44 -22.58
C GLU A 643 1.98 22.19 -21.36
N MET A 644 0.65 22.31 -21.26
CA MET A 644 0.03 22.93 -20.09
C MET A 644 0.22 22.12 -18.81
N HIS A 645 0.26 20.78 -18.90
CA HIS A 645 0.34 19.89 -17.74
C HIS A 645 1.78 19.62 -17.29
N HIS A 646 2.66 19.34 -18.25
CA HIS A 646 4.02 18.89 -17.98
C HIS A 646 5.05 20.02 -18.20
N GLY A 647 4.66 21.10 -18.88
CA GLY A 647 5.53 22.21 -19.24
C GLY A 647 6.19 22.02 -20.62
N PRO A 648 6.55 23.12 -21.30
CA PRO A 648 7.02 23.12 -22.69
C PRO A 648 8.40 22.50 -22.93
N SER A 649 9.10 22.10 -21.87
CA SER A 649 10.41 21.43 -21.93
C SER A 649 10.38 20.04 -21.29
N SER A 650 9.19 19.48 -21.06
CA SER A 650 9.01 18.15 -20.50
C SER A 650 9.36 17.05 -21.50
N VAL A 651 9.65 15.85 -20.98
CA VAL A 651 9.93 14.69 -21.84
C VAL A 651 8.68 14.27 -22.61
N GLU A 652 7.50 14.45 -22.01
CA GLU A 652 6.19 14.19 -22.60
C GLU A 652 5.94 15.10 -23.80
N THR A 653 6.18 16.41 -23.68
CA THR A 653 6.12 17.36 -24.81
C THR A 653 7.12 16.97 -25.91
N GLY A 654 8.32 16.53 -25.52
CA GLY A 654 9.34 16.04 -26.48
C GLY A 654 8.84 14.86 -27.32
N HIS A 655 8.17 13.88 -26.70
CA HIS A 655 7.62 12.72 -27.40
C HIS A 655 6.45 13.07 -28.33
N GLU A 656 5.56 13.97 -27.92
CA GLU A 656 4.46 14.41 -28.79
C GLU A 656 4.97 15.20 -30.00
N LEU A 657 5.99 16.05 -29.81
CA LEU A 657 6.67 16.75 -30.90
C LEU A 657 7.40 15.79 -31.85
N PHE A 658 7.97 14.70 -31.34
CA PHE A 658 8.58 13.65 -32.16
C PHE A 658 7.54 12.99 -33.09
N LYS A 659 6.36 12.63 -32.57
CA LYS A 659 5.26 12.10 -33.41
C LYS A 659 4.81 13.12 -34.46
N LEU A 660 4.67 14.40 -34.09
CA LEU A 660 4.31 15.46 -35.02
C LEU A 660 5.36 15.62 -36.13
N ALA A 661 6.65 15.55 -35.78
CA ALA A 661 7.74 15.60 -36.76
C ALA A 661 7.63 14.45 -37.78
N GLN A 662 7.37 13.22 -37.33
CA GLN A 662 7.17 12.06 -38.21
C GLN A 662 5.96 12.25 -39.15
N VAL A 663 4.84 12.74 -38.63
CA VAL A 663 3.62 12.99 -39.42
C VAL A 663 3.86 14.08 -40.48
N LEU A 664 4.52 15.19 -40.11
CA LEU A 664 4.82 16.29 -41.03
C LEU A 664 5.85 15.89 -42.09
N PHE A 665 6.85 15.08 -41.71
CA PHE A 665 7.83 14.52 -42.63
C PHE A 665 7.17 13.63 -43.69
N ASN A 666 6.33 12.68 -43.25
CA ASN A 666 5.58 11.81 -44.16
C ASN A 666 4.55 12.58 -45.02
N GLY A 667 4.02 13.68 -44.49
CA GLY A 667 3.13 14.60 -45.19
C GLY A 667 3.83 15.60 -46.13
N PHE A 668 5.17 15.55 -46.25
CA PHE A 668 5.98 16.50 -47.03
C PHE A 668 5.79 17.98 -46.65
N ALA A 669 5.38 18.27 -45.41
CA ALA A 669 5.27 19.63 -44.88
C ALA A 669 6.63 20.13 -44.40
N VAL A 670 7.55 20.38 -45.34
CA VAL A 670 9.00 20.52 -45.07
C VAL A 670 9.33 21.60 -44.05
N SER A 671 8.75 22.80 -44.18
CA SER A 671 9.04 23.92 -43.29
C SER A 671 8.58 23.65 -41.84
N GLU A 672 7.37 23.12 -41.68
CA GLU A 672 6.82 22.76 -40.36
C GLU A 672 7.55 21.56 -39.74
N ALA A 673 7.95 20.59 -40.57
CA ALA A 673 8.72 19.44 -40.11
C ALA A 673 10.07 19.88 -39.56
N LEU A 674 10.82 20.75 -40.25
CA LEU A 674 12.12 21.23 -39.80
C LEU A 674 12.04 22.01 -38.47
N SER A 675 11.04 22.88 -38.31
CA SER A 675 10.86 23.63 -37.06
C SER A 675 10.46 22.71 -35.89
N THR A 676 9.59 21.72 -36.15
CA THR A 676 9.17 20.74 -35.15
C THR A 676 10.33 19.83 -34.75
N ILE A 677 11.12 19.36 -35.71
CA ILE A 677 12.33 18.54 -35.46
C ILE A 677 13.30 19.30 -34.57
N GLN A 678 13.61 20.56 -34.90
CA GLN A 678 14.54 21.35 -34.10
C GLN A 678 14.08 21.52 -32.65
N ARG A 679 12.77 21.69 -32.44
CA ARG A 679 12.18 21.80 -31.11
C ARG A 679 12.23 20.47 -30.35
N ALA A 680 11.85 19.37 -31.01
CA ALA A 680 11.89 18.02 -30.44
C ALA A 680 13.33 17.62 -30.05
N GLU A 681 14.32 17.86 -30.92
CA GLU A 681 15.74 17.63 -30.65
C GLU A 681 16.21 18.40 -29.41
N GLY A 682 15.87 19.69 -29.32
CA GLY A 682 16.27 20.55 -28.21
C GLY A 682 15.75 20.07 -26.86
N ILE A 683 14.52 19.57 -26.81
CA ILE A 683 13.90 19.04 -25.59
C ILE A 683 14.45 17.64 -25.28
N LEU A 684 14.39 16.72 -26.24
CA LEU A 684 14.79 15.33 -26.05
C LEU A 684 16.28 15.18 -25.75
N SER A 685 17.16 16.05 -26.25
CA SER A 685 18.60 16.02 -25.95
C SER A 685 18.94 16.39 -24.50
N VAL A 686 18.04 17.08 -23.80
CA VAL A 686 18.21 17.40 -22.37
C VAL A 686 17.87 16.17 -21.52
N HIS A 687 16.84 15.41 -21.91
CA HIS A 687 16.36 14.23 -21.18
C HIS A 687 17.12 12.95 -21.55
N PHE A 688 17.55 12.85 -22.81
CA PHE A 688 18.21 11.70 -23.37
C PHE A 688 19.57 12.13 -23.94
N GLY A 689 20.62 11.33 -23.70
CA GLY A 689 21.92 11.56 -24.31
C GLY A 689 21.85 11.46 -25.85
N PRO A 690 22.86 11.98 -26.57
CA PRO A 690 22.88 12.03 -28.04
C PRO A 690 22.88 10.67 -28.75
N GLN A 691 22.95 9.57 -27.99
CA GLN A 691 22.89 8.19 -28.50
C GLN A 691 21.46 7.63 -28.53
N SER A 692 20.43 8.40 -28.14
CA SER A 692 19.04 7.94 -28.23
C SER A 692 18.62 7.74 -29.69
N ALA A 693 17.98 6.59 -29.96
CA ALA A 693 17.48 6.25 -31.30
C ALA A 693 16.50 7.30 -31.85
N GLN A 694 15.68 7.92 -30.98
CA GLN A 694 14.74 8.98 -31.36
C GLN A 694 15.47 10.24 -31.85
N ILE A 695 16.59 10.60 -31.21
CA ILE A 695 17.38 11.78 -31.61
C ILE A 695 18.09 11.51 -32.94
N GLN A 696 18.59 10.28 -33.14
CA GLN A 696 19.19 9.87 -34.41
C GLN A 696 18.17 9.93 -35.56
N GLU A 697 16.95 9.42 -35.35
CA GLU A 697 15.88 9.48 -36.35
C GLU A 697 15.51 10.92 -36.72
N LEU A 698 15.40 11.82 -35.73
CA LEU A 698 15.15 13.24 -35.98
C LEU A 698 16.27 13.89 -36.82
N GLN A 699 17.54 13.56 -36.53
CA GLN A 699 18.69 14.06 -37.28
C GLN A 699 18.71 13.54 -38.72
N GLU A 700 18.36 12.27 -38.94
CA GLU A 700 18.24 11.66 -40.26
C GLU A 700 17.11 12.30 -41.07
N MET A 701 15.93 12.48 -40.46
CA MET A 701 14.81 13.20 -41.07
C MET A 701 15.20 14.62 -41.46
N LYS A 702 15.91 15.34 -40.59
CA LYS A 702 16.40 16.70 -40.83
C LYS A 702 17.39 16.76 -41.99
N ALA A 703 18.34 15.82 -42.05
CA ALA A 703 19.31 15.72 -43.14
C ALA A 703 18.60 15.47 -44.47
N CYS A 704 17.66 14.53 -44.50
CA CYS A 704 16.84 14.22 -45.68
C CYS A 704 16.08 15.46 -46.19
N LEU A 705 15.43 16.21 -45.31
CA LEU A 705 14.70 17.43 -45.68
C LEU A 705 15.63 18.57 -46.14
N SER A 706 16.86 18.63 -45.62
CA SER A 706 17.84 19.67 -45.94
C SER A 706 18.52 19.45 -47.30
N GLU A 707 18.56 18.21 -47.79
CA GLU A 707 19.13 17.83 -49.08
C GLU A 707 18.13 17.94 -50.25
N LEU A 708 16.87 18.32 -49.97
CA LEU A 708 15.84 18.47 -51.00
C LEU A 708 16.15 19.63 -51.97
N PRO A 709 16.00 19.43 -53.30
CA PRO A 709 16.18 20.50 -54.28
C PRO A 709 15.27 21.71 -54.02
N ARG A 710 15.81 22.93 -54.20
CA ARG A 710 15.08 24.22 -54.01
C ARG A 710 13.72 24.33 -54.73
N ASN A 711 13.51 23.53 -55.78
CA ASN A 711 12.29 23.53 -56.58
C ASN A 711 11.10 22.84 -55.88
N ILE A 712 11.37 21.97 -54.89
CA ILE A 712 10.35 21.29 -54.06
C ILE A 712 9.99 22.15 -52.84
N LEU A 713 10.99 22.86 -52.29
CA LEU A 713 10.84 23.78 -51.14
C LEU A 713 9.96 25.01 -51.42
N GLN A 714 9.62 25.31 -52.68
CA GLN A 714 8.77 26.46 -53.06
C GLN A 714 7.31 26.09 -53.36
N ARG A 715 6.94 24.79 -53.33
CA ARG A 715 5.59 24.29 -53.64
C ARG A 715 4.82 23.78 -52.41
N THR A 716 5.46 23.74 -51.25
CA THR A 716 4.94 23.37 -49.93
C THR A 716 5.18 24.49 -48.95
#